data_AF-A0A1J4JBS7-F1
#
_entry.id   AF-A0A1J4JBS7-F1
#
_cell.length_a   1.000
_cell.length_b   1.000
_cell.length_c   1.000
_cell.angle_alpha   90.00
_cell.angle_beta   90.00
_cell.angle_gamma   90.00
#
_symmetry.space_group_name_H-M   'P 1'
#
loop_
_entity.id
_entity.type
_entity.pdbx_description
1 polymer ?
#
loop_
_entity_poly.entity_id
_entity_poly.type
_entity_poly.pdbx_seq_one_letter_code
_entity_poly.pdbx_strand_id
1 'polypeptide(L)'
;MEEKLSATNINPPGGSWSSRKRSIWRILGALFKKQFLIKFRKASDLIEFTGSCIIYFLLVPCYIFTCIDHPAQIYPEINYTSLVPMDLFIFLGTTANPTLVIAPDCSRTRSLFDILLNITKEFLPTNITLFGVYVNTSDEMKDRIYLSEQNGLGIYWKNANDEDATTSPEIELYRQSLFGTPDKDIFEILRRCIALENGDLDMVTFNLSDQAFASTESKEYFAIDFLVVLFAVFPGILALMPDFQTVLDEKDTKVATLSFFMGCPETAYWFVSFITPVIIATIPYLCMCICFCYFFIMVGTSLSLLWFVSMAFVISHTVFQLFLSTFMKNASQGRSTIIVFLVFTVFFCYLHYFYTLDPKNTNHYVKHIFSILPLSAYQMTVMAMYNQTNLGFPGEQWSDVTLETSYPIYLGLEWLFGDALVYFLLFVLFNLTNAREFGTPLIRWRDIFKPSAWKRAFGRKKDDGAIVVKNEGVFLSVDNLSKTYHGLRTFQALSDVNFEINCGEVIVIIGPNGAGKSTLLNSLAGAIEPTTGTMSIFEGTPTNHFSELHKYLGVCFQENVLIGQLTIRENFHFFGAFRGIDKNFLDESISFFGETLQLTEMLDQRAENLSGGQKRKLCIALSLLGNPPLVIMDEPTAAVDVQARQLIWKTISSLKNTTCIVTSHALEEAEAVSSRLFIVASGHLKFSGTSTQLRNEFKCGYLLRIEREDGTVGPVLDLAQSFVPEAKISDERPDTIAMPVDDIIPEFLVEMEKQKDKLGIISYSFTVEQLEDMLLKLIINEEAANEPNIY
;
A
#
# COMPACT_ATOMS: atom_id res chain seq x y z
N MET A 1 -53.58 14.40 -2.15
CA MET A 1 -52.43 13.50 -2.42
C MET A 1 -51.73 13.08 -1.12
N GLU A 2 -52.20 13.54 0.05
CA GLU A 2 -51.64 13.27 1.38
C GLU A 2 -52.10 11.94 2.02
N GLU A 3 -53.24 11.38 1.61
CA GLU A 3 -53.81 10.16 2.23
C GLU A 3 -53.21 8.82 1.75
N LYS A 4 -52.23 8.81 0.84
CA LYS A 4 -51.53 7.59 0.41
C LYS A 4 -50.10 7.44 0.93
N LEU A 5 -49.62 8.37 1.76
CA LEU A 5 -48.30 8.30 2.41
C LEU A 5 -48.35 7.66 3.80
N SER A 6 -49.54 7.36 4.34
CA SER A 6 -49.74 6.81 5.69
C SER A 6 -50.09 5.32 5.71
N ALA A 7 -49.31 4.44 5.09
CA ALA A 7 -49.47 2.99 5.30
C ALA A 7 -48.29 2.18 4.74
N THR A 8 -47.20 2.08 5.51
CA THR A 8 -46.38 0.86 5.69
C THR A 8 -45.20 1.24 6.60
N ASN A 9 -45.14 0.67 7.79
CA ASN A 9 -43.97 0.82 8.65
C ASN A 9 -42.84 -0.01 8.02
N ILE A 10 -41.86 0.66 7.43
CA ILE A 10 -40.74 0.07 6.70
C ILE A 10 -39.56 0.01 7.69
N ASN A 11 -39.70 -0.81 8.74
CA ASN A 11 -38.56 -1.10 9.61
C ASN A 11 -37.76 -2.25 8.98
N PRO A 12 -36.46 -2.06 8.66
CA PRO A 12 -35.65 -3.15 8.13
C PRO A 12 -35.57 -4.31 9.14
N PRO A 13 -35.63 -5.57 8.67
CA PRO A 13 -35.58 -6.74 9.53
C PRO A 13 -34.25 -6.84 10.30
N GLY A 14 -34.29 -7.34 11.55
CA GLY A 14 -33.06 -7.67 12.31
C GLY A 14 -33.02 -7.37 13.83
N GLY A 15 -34.00 -6.70 14.42
CA GLY A 15 -33.99 -6.36 15.87
C GLY A 15 -32.96 -5.28 16.26
N SER A 16 -32.85 -4.92 17.54
CA SER A 16 -32.06 -3.77 18.01
C SER A 16 -30.54 -3.91 17.80
N TRP A 17 -29.96 -2.95 17.08
CA TRP A 17 -28.56 -2.85 16.67
C TRP A 17 -27.55 -2.95 17.81
N SER A 18 -27.83 -2.38 18.98
CA SER A 18 -26.89 -2.29 20.11
C SER A 18 -26.70 -3.62 20.86
N SER A 19 -27.65 -4.55 20.71
CA SER A 19 -27.69 -5.80 21.48
C SER A 19 -26.95 -6.98 20.82
N ARG A 20 -26.48 -6.81 19.58
CA ARG A 20 -25.94 -7.93 18.79
C ARG A 20 -24.49 -8.23 19.15
N LYS A 21 -24.21 -9.50 19.47
CA LYS A 21 -22.85 -9.98 19.72
C LYS A 21 -22.08 -10.10 18.40
N ARG A 22 -21.07 -9.26 18.23
CA ARG A 22 -20.15 -9.31 17.08
C ARG A 22 -19.20 -10.49 17.24
N SER A 23 -19.20 -11.43 16.29
CA SER A 23 -18.25 -12.55 16.28
C SER A 23 -17.02 -12.14 15.48
N ILE A 24 -15.85 -12.14 16.12
CA ILE A 24 -14.58 -11.80 15.47
C ILE A 24 -14.26 -12.74 14.30
N TRP A 25 -14.65 -14.02 14.40
CA TRP A 25 -14.46 -15.01 13.35
C TRP A 25 -15.28 -14.71 12.09
N ARG A 26 -16.51 -14.19 12.25
CA ARG A 26 -17.34 -13.78 11.10
C ARG A 26 -16.74 -12.56 10.40
N ILE A 27 -16.21 -11.61 11.18
CA ILE A 27 -15.53 -10.42 10.67
C ILE A 27 -14.27 -10.82 9.87
N LEU A 28 -13.42 -11.66 10.46
CA LEU A 28 -12.21 -12.18 9.81
C LEU A 28 -12.59 -12.92 8.52
N GLY A 29 -13.55 -13.85 8.56
CA GLY A 29 -13.99 -14.58 7.38
C GLY A 29 -14.52 -13.68 6.25
N ALA A 30 -15.25 -12.60 6.60
CA ALA A 30 -15.72 -11.63 5.62
C ALA A 30 -14.59 -10.80 5.00
N LEU A 31 -13.61 -10.36 5.80
CA LEU A 31 -12.41 -9.66 5.32
C LEU A 31 -11.56 -10.54 4.41
N PHE A 32 -11.33 -11.79 4.79
CA PHE A 32 -10.61 -12.77 3.97
C PHE A 32 -11.31 -12.99 2.63
N LYS A 33 -12.63 -13.23 2.67
CA LYS A 33 -13.44 -13.41 1.47
C LYS A 33 -13.38 -12.18 0.56
N LYS A 34 -13.45 -10.97 1.13
CA LYS A 34 -13.30 -9.71 0.38
C LYS A 34 -11.96 -9.67 -0.35
N GLN A 35 -10.84 -9.81 0.36
CA GLN A 35 -9.51 -9.69 -0.25
C GLN A 35 -9.29 -10.73 -1.34
N PHE A 36 -9.72 -11.98 -1.10
CA PHE A 36 -9.65 -13.04 -2.10
C PHE A 36 -10.49 -12.69 -3.35
N LEU A 37 -11.74 -12.26 -3.17
CA LEU A 37 -12.61 -11.90 -4.30
C LEU A 37 -12.06 -10.71 -5.10
N ILE A 38 -11.50 -9.69 -4.44
CA ILE A 38 -10.88 -8.55 -5.12
C ILE A 38 -9.73 -9.02 -6.00
N LYS A 39 -8.83 -9.84 -5.46
CA LYS A 39 -7.64 -10.32 -6.16
C LYS A 39 -7.96 -11.18 -7.40
N PHE A 40 -8.92 -12.09 -7.28
CA PHE A 40 -9.27 -12.98 -8.41
C PHE A 40 -10.22 -12.36 -9.44
N ARG A 41 -10.85 -11.22 -9.14
CA ARG A 41 -11.77 -10.52 -10.06
C ARG A 41 -11.13 -9.36 -10.80
N LYS A 42 -10.03 -8.80 -10.29
CA LYS A 42 -9.21 -7.81 -10.99
C LYS A 42 -8.31 -8.53 -11.99
N ALA A 43 -8.48 -8.22 -13.28
CA ALA A 43 -7.69 -8.85 -14.34
C ALA A 43 -6.20 -8.51 -14.25
N SER A 44 -5.85 -7.29 -13.81
CA SER A 44 -4.46 -6.87 -13.54
C SER A 44 -3.77 -7.81 -12.55
N ASP A 45 -4.43 -8.09 -11.43
CA ASP A 45 -3.87 -8.86 -10.32
C ASP A 45 -3.69 -10.33 -10.72
N LEU A 46 -4.59 -10.86 -11.54
CA LEU A 46 -4.47 -12.19 -12.12
C LEU A 46 -3.32 -12.27 -13.13
N ILE A 47 -3.12 -11.23 -13.95
CA ILE A 47 -2.00 -11.16 -14.89
C ILE A 47 -0.68 -11.06 -14.13
N GLU A 48 -0.59 -10.27 -13.07
CA GLU A 48 0.60 -10.17 -12.23
C GLU A 48 0.91 -11.50 -11.52
N PHE A 49 -0.12 -12.18 -10.97
CA PHE A 49 0.04 -13.49 -10.34
C PHE A 49 0.45 -14.57 -11.35
N THR A 50 -0.23 -14.68 -12.49
CA THR A 50 0.13 -15.67 -13.54
C THR A 50 1.47 -15.34 -14.17
N GLY A 51 1.78 -14.07 -14.40
CA GLY A 51 3.07 -13.58 -14.85
C GLY A 51 4.19 -13.97 -13.90
N SER A 52 3.98 -13.88 -12.58
CA SER A 52 4.96 -14.33 -11.58
C SER A 52 5.30 -15.82 -11.74
N CYS A 53 4.30 -16.67 -12.00
CA CYS A 53 4.51 -18.09 -12.24
C CYS A 53 5.22 -18.35 -13.60
N ILE A 54 4.89 -17.58 -14.64
CA ILE A 54 5.43 -17.73 -15.99
C ILE A 54 6.89 -17.29 -16.09
N ILE A 55 7.31 -16.27 -15.33
CA ILE A 55 8.71 -15.80 -15.30
C ILE A 55 9.66 -16.96 -14.94
N TYR A 56 9.26 -17.86 -14.04
CA TYR A 56 10.06 -19.04 -13.70
C TYR A 56 10.24 -20.00 -14.88
N PHE A 57 9.24 -20.12 -15.76
CA PHE A 57 9.35 -20.93 -16.98
C PHE A 57 10.17 -20.25 -18.07
N LEU A 58 10.23 -18.91 -18.10
CA LEU A 58 11.07 -18.15 -19.03
C LEU A 58 12.56 -18.18 -18.66
N LEU A 59 12.89 -18.39 -17.38
CA LEU A 59 14.27 -18.59 -16.93
C LEU A 59 14.89 -19.89 -17.45
N VAL A 60 14.05 -20.89 -17.77
CA VAL A 60 14.47 -22.20 -18.26
C VAL A 60 15.22 -22.12 -19.59
N PRO A 61 14.68 -21.48 -20.65
CA PRO A 61 15.44 -21.23 -21.86
C PRO A 61 16.72 -20.44 -21.62
N CYS A 62 16.70 -19.38 -20.81
CA CYS A 62 17.87 -18.55 -20.56
C CYS A 62 19.01 -19.35 -19.91
N TYR A 63 18.70 -20.17 -18.90
CA TYR A 63 19.67 -21.08 -18.28
C TYR A 63 20.18 -22.14 -19.28
N ILE A 64 19.28 -22.73 -20.08
CA ILE A 64 19.68 -23.68 -21.11
C ILE A 64 20.62 -23.01 -22.11
N PHE A 65 20.35 -21.79 -22.55
CA PHE A 65 21.23 -21.02 -23.44
C PHE A 65 22.59 -20.71 -22.79
N THR A 66 22.66 -20.51 -21.48
CA THR A 66 23.93 -20.33 -20.76
C THR A 66 24.69 -21.64 -20.52
N CYS A 67 23.98 -22.77 -20.45
CA CYS A 67 24.53 -24.12 -20.36
C CYS A 67 24.75 -24.77 -21.72
N ILE A 68 24.45 -24.10 -22.84
CA ILE A 68 24.97 -24.52 -24.13
C ILE A 68 26.48 -24.34 -24.02
N ASP A 69 27.18 -25.47 -23.91
CA ASP A 69 28.61 -25.54 -24.07
C ASP A 69 28.97 -24.79 -25.37
N HIS A 70 29.55 -23.61 -25.25
CA HIS A 70 30.50 -23.21 -26.28
C HIS A 70 31.55 -24.33 -26.31
N PRO A 71 31.89 -24.87 -27.48
CA PRO A 71 32.63 -26.13 -27.59
C PRO A 71 33.90 -26.07 -26.74
N ALA A 72 33.88 -26.74 -25.60
CA ALA A 72 35.09 -27.04 -24.86
C ALA A 72 35.74 -28.23 -25.57
N GLN A 73 37.01 -28.08 -25.96
CA GLN A 73 37.80 -29.21 -26.43
C GLN A 73 37.79 -30.32 -25.38
N ILE A 74 37.56 -31.54 -25.87
CA ILE A 74 37.41 -32.79 -25.12
C ILE A 74 38.64 -33.00 -24.21
N TYR A 75 38.41 -33.23 -22.92
CA TYR A 75 39.41 -33.87 -22.04
C TYR A 75 38.86 -35.18 -21.48
N PRO A 76 39.61 -36.29 -21.59
CA PRO A 76 39.24 -37.54 -20.94
C PRO A 76 39.75 -37.57 -19.49
N GLU A 77 39.00 -38.29 -18.64
CA GLU A 77 39.25 -38.55 -17.22
C GLU A 77 40.65 -39.11 -16.94
N ILE A 78 41.27 -38.75 -15.81
CA ILE A 78 42.42 -39.48 -15.27
C ILE A 78 42.30 -39.66 -13.74
N ASN A 79 42.37 -40.93 -13.32
CA ASN A 79 42.56 -41.39 -11.95
C ASN A 79 44.03 -41.27 -11.51
N TYR A 80 44.27 -40.90 -10.26
CA TYR A 80 45.61 -40.82 -9.68
C TYR A 80 46.12 -42.19 -9.19
N THR A 81 47.34 -42.58 -9.58
CA THR A 81 48.19 -43.46 -8.75
C THR A 81 49.69 -43.30 -9.03
N SER A 82 50.43 -43.23 -7.91
CA SER A 82 51.83 -43.61 -7.62
C SER A 82 53.04 -42.70 -7.95
N LEU A 83 53.73 -42.34 -6.85
CA LEU A 83 55.12 -41.90 -6.64
C LEU A 83 56.18 -42.32 -7.69
N VAL A 84 56.80 -41.32 -8.34
CA VAL A 84 58.22 -41.18 -8.84
C VAL A 84 58.39 -39.65 -9.14
N PRO A 85 59.57 -38.97 -9.14
CA PRO A 85 59.60 -37.51 -9.34
C PRO A 85 59.14 -37.16 -10.77
N MET A 86 57.90 -36.69 -10.88
CA MET A 86 57.10 -36.74 -12.11
C MET A 86 56.43 -35.39 -12.43
N ASP A 87 56.72 -34.29 -11.72
CA ASP A 87 55.78 -33.16 -11.72
C ASP A 87 55.85 -32.26 -12.96
N LEU A 88 57.05 -31.99 -13.51
CA LEU A 88 57.18 -31.34 -14.83
C LEU A 88 56.62 -32.24 -15.94
N PHE A 89 56.81 -33.55 -15.80
CA PHE A 89 56.31 -34.57 -16.71
C PHE A 89 54.79 -34.72 -16.68
N ILE A 90 54.20 -34.62 -15.50
CA ILE A 90 52.77 -34.63 -15.26
C ILE A 90 52.17 -33.35 -15.84
N PHE A 91 52.78 -32.19 -15.59
CA PHE A 91 52.34 -30.93 -16.18
C PHE A 91 52.32 -30.98 -17.71
N LEU A 92 53.43 -31.41 -18.33
CA LEU A 92 53.51 -31.59 -19.79
C LEU A 92 52.55 -32.68 -20.31
N GLY A 93 52.33 -33.75 -19.54
CA GLY A 93 51.45 -34.86 -19.88
C GLY A 93 49.96 -34.58 -19.75
N THR A 94 49.56 -33.57 -18.94
CA THR A 94 48.15 -33.17 -18.77
C THR A 94 47.58 -32.39 -19.97
N THR A 95 48.42 -31.95 -20.90
CA THR A 95 48.03 -31.08 -22.01
C THR A 95 48.37 -31.69 -23.37
N ALA A 96 47.48 -31.54 -24.37
CA ALA A 96 47.79 -31.92 -25.75
C ALA A 96 48.75 -30.89 -26.36
N ASN A 97 50.01 -31.28 -26.59
CA ASN A 97 51.09 -30.47 -27.21
C ASN A 97 51.51 -29.22 -26.42
N PRO A 98 52.16 -29.38 -25.25
CA PRO A 98 52.68 -28.25 -24.49
C PRO A 98 53.80 -27.51 -25.22
N THR A 99 53.81 -26.18 -25.10
CA THR A 99 54.91 -25.33 -25.59
C THR A 99 55.77 -24.86 -24.42
N LEU A 100 57.07 -25.14 -24.50
CA LEU A 100 58.06 -24.66 -23.53
C LEU A 100 58.84 -23.50 -24.16
N VAL A 101 58.72 -22.31 -23.57
CA VAL A 101 59.39 -21.10 -24.05
C VAL A 101 60.54 -20.75 -23.11
N ILE A 102 61.76 -20.68 -23.65
CA ILE A 102 62.96 -20.36 -22.87
C ILE A 102 63.62 -19.09 -23.41
N ALA A 103 63.99 -18.20 -22.50
CA ALA A 103 64.71 -16.97 -22.82
C ALA A 103 65.81 -16.71 -21.79
N PRO A 104 66.95 -16.09 -22.16
CA PRO A 104 67.37 -15.71 -23.52
C PRO A 104 67.90 -16.91 -24.35
N ASP A 105 67.99 -16.78 -25.69
CA ASP A 105 68.56 -17.83 -26.56
C ASP A 105 70.10 -17.82 -26.50
N CYS A 106 70.69 -18.71 -25.70
CA CYS A 106 72.13 -18.87 -25.56
C CYS A 106 72.53 -20.35 -25.51
N SER A 107 73.82 -20.66 -25.63
CA SER A 107 74.29 -22.06 -25.66
C SER A 107 73.90 -22.84 -24.40
N ARG A 108 73.84 -22.18 -23.24
CA ARG A 108 73.45 -22.76 -21.95
C ARG A 108 71.95 -23.03 -21.87
N THR A 109 71.10 -22.11 -22.32
CA THR A 109 69.64 -22.35 -22.35
C THR A 109 69.26 -23.42 -23.35
N ARG A 110 70.00 -23.57 -24.45
CA ARG A 110 69.85 -24.69 -25.40
C ARG A 110 70.28 -26.02 -24.81
N SER A 111 71.40 -26.06 -24.10
CA SER A 111 71.89 -27.25 -23.38
C SER A 111 70.87 -27.72 -22.32
N LEU A 112 70.36 -26.80 -21.51
CA LEU A 112 69.32 -27.07 -20.52
C LEU A 112 68.04 -27.61 -21.15
N PHE A 113 67.61 -27.03 -22.28
CA PHE A 113 66.47 -27.53 -23.04
C PHE A 113 66.72 -28.92 -23.61
N ASP A 114 67.90 -29.20 -24.16
CA ASP A 114 68.23 -30.51 -24.72
C ASP A 114 68.28 -31.59 -23.63
N ILE A 115 68.78 -31.27 -22.43
CA ILE A 115 68.73 -32.15 -21.26
C ILE A 115 67.27 -32.42 -20.88
N LEU A 116 66.45 -31.38 -20.75
CA LEU A 116 65.02 -31.53 -20.47
C LEU A 116 64.34 -32.37 -21.56
N LEU A 117 64.59 -32.08 -22.84
CA LEU A 117 64.02 -32.79 -23.98
C LEU A 117 64.43 -34.26 -24.00
N ASN A 118 65.68 -34.59 -23.70
CA ASN A 118 66.17 -35.97 -23.67
C ASN A 118 65.56 -36.76 -22.52
N ILE A 119 65.50 -36.17 -21.32
CA ILE A 119 64.79 -36.78 -20.18
C ILE A 119 63.31 -36.95 -20.58
N THR A 120 62.69 -35.95 -21.21
CA THR A 120 61.28 -36.05 -21.62
C THR A 120 61.00 -37.13 -22.66
N LYS A 121 61.90 -37.33 -23.63
CA LYS A 121 61.75 -38.36 -24.68
C LYS A 121 61.86 -39.78 -24.16
N GLU A 122 62.58 -40.03 -23.07
CA GLU A 122 62.65 -41.36 -22.46
C GLU A 122 61.35 -41.74 -21.73
N PHE A 123 60.56 -40.76 -21.28
CA PHE A 123 59.40 -41.01 -20.40
C PHE A 123 58.03 -40.65 -21.02
N LEU A 124 57.96 -39.91 -22.14
CA LEU A 124 56.69 -39.56 -22.80
C LEU A 124 56.20 -40.64 -23.78
N PRO A 125 54.89 -40.91 -23.88
CA PRO A 125 54.33 -41.73 -24.95
C PRO A 125 54.56 -41.07 -26.33
N THR A 126 54.73 -41.87 -27.38
CA THR A 126 55.16 -41.46 -28.75
C THR A 126 54.29 -40.42 -29.47
N ASN A 127 53.20 -39.94 -28.85
CA ASN A 127 52.19 -39.06 -29.45
C ASN A 127 52.24 -37.62 -28.94
N ILE A 128 53.06 -37.29 -27.93
CA ILE A 128 53.18 -35.91 -27.42
C ILE A 128 54.40 -35.25 -28.05
N THR A 129 54.17 -34.21 -28.87
CA THR A 129 55.24 -33.40 -29.46
C THR A 129 55.50 -32.16 -28.61
N LEU A 130 56.71 -32.02 -28.09
CA LEU A 130 57.14 -30.85 -27.31
C LEU A 130 57.79 -29.82 -28.23
N PHE A 131 57.28 -28.59 -28.22
CA PHE A 131 57.84 -27.49 -29.01
C PHE A 131 58.70 -26.58 -28.12
N GLY A 132 60.00 -26.53 -28.40
CA GLY A 132 60.92 -25.57 -27.79
C GLY A 132 60.95 -24.29 -28.60
N VAL A 133 60.61 -23.17 -27.97
CA VAL A 133 60.72 -21.85 -28.60
C VAL A 133 61.71 -21.03 -27.80
N TYR A 134 62.77 -20.57 -28.46
CA TYR A 134 63.73 -19.66 -27.86
C TYR A 134 63.40 -18.23 -28.21
N VAL A 135 63.52 -17.36 -27.23
CA VAL A 135 63.20 -15.94 -27.35
C VAL A 135 64.30 -15.13 -26.67
N ASN A 136 64.59 -13.92 -27.16
CA ASN A 136 65.68 -13.09 -26.61
C ASN A 136 65.21 -12.05 -25.60
N THR A 137 63.93 -11.69 -25.60
CA THR A 137 63.36 -10.67 -24.71
C THR A 137 62.22 -11.23 -23.85
N SER A 138 62.05 -10.65 -22.65
CA SER A 138 60.94 -11.03 -21.75
C SER A 138 59.57 -10.71 -22.34
N ASP A 139 59.47 -9.67 -23.16
CA ASP A 139 58.19 -9.22 -23.73
C ASP A 139 57.73 -10.14 -24.87
N GLU A 140 58.63 -10.55 -25.77
CA GLU A 140 58.32 -11.56 -26.79
C GLU A 140 57.97 -12.92 -26.15
N MET A 141 58.59 -13.25 -25.01
CA MET A 141 58.30 -14.47 -24.26
C MET A 141 56.89 -14.42 -23.67
N LYS A 142 56.50 -13.29 -23.09
CA LYS A 142 55.13 -13.04 -22.62
C LYS A 142 54.13 -13.14 -23.79
N ASP A 143 54.41 -12.51 -24.92
CA ASP A 143 53.55 -12.60 -26.11
C ASP A 143 53.35 -14.05 -26.55
N ARG A 144 54.41 -14.87 -26.53
CA ARG A 144 54.34 -16.28 -26.94
C ARG A 144 53.58 -17.17 -25.97
N ILE A 145 53.67 -16.93 -24.67
CA ILE A 145 53.01 -17.74 -23.65
C ILE A 145 51.55 -17.32 -23.46
N TYR A 146 51.25 -16.02 -23.60
CA TYR A 146 49.94 -15.47 -23.26
C TYR A 146 48.98 -15.31 -24.45
N LEU A 147 49.47 -15.27 -25.71
CA LEU A 147 48.60 -15.18 -26.90
C LEU A 147 48.29 -16.54 -27.56
N SER A 148 49.01 -17.62 -27.23
CA SER A 148 48.73 -18.94 -27.81
C SER A 148 47.51 -19.60 -27.15
N GLU A 149 46.65 -20.25 -27.95
CA GLU A 149 45.55 -21.11 -27.47
C GLU A 149 46.03 -22.36 -26.70
N GLN A 150 47.35 -22.58 -26.64
CA GLN A 150 48.00 -23.68 -25.93
C GLN A 150 48.57 -23.20 -24.60
N ASN A 151 48.39 -24.00 -23.54
CA ASN A 151 48.99 -23.73 -22.22
C ASN A 151 50.52 -23.80 -22.32
N GLY A 152 51.19 -22.67 -22.04
CA GLY A 152 52.66 -22.56 -22.08
C GLY A 152 53.31 -22.39 -20.71
N LEU A 153 54.52 -22.96 -20.54
CA LEU A 153 55.44 -22.64 -19.45
C LEU A 153 56.58 -21.80 -19.99
N GLY A 154 56.85 -20.68 -19.33
CA GLY A 154 57.96 -19.81 -19.61
C GLY A 154 59.06 -19.88 -18.56
N ILE A 155 60.30 -20.07 -19.00
CA ILE A 155 61.49 -19.96 -18.16
C ILE A 155 62.36 -18.81 -18.67
N TYR A 156 62.49 -17.74 -17.88
CA TYR A 156 63.36 -16.61 -18.17
C TYR A 156 64.59 -16.67 -17.26
N TRP A 157 65.77 -16.90 -17.85
CA TRP A 157 67.02 -16.97 -17.12
C TRP A 157 67.76 -15.63 -17.23
N LYS A 158 67.57 -14.79 -16.22
CA LYS A 158 67.95 -13.37 -16.22
C LYS A 158 69.46 -13.14 -16.34
N ASN A 159 70.26 -13.95 -15.64
CA ASN A 159 71.73 -13.87 -15.67
C ASN A 159 72.39 -14.93 -16.57
N ALA A 160 71.68 -15.52 -17.55
CA ALA A 160 72.19 -16.64 -18.35
C ALA A 160 73.53 -16.37 -19.07
N ASN A 161 73.80 -15.10 -19.40
CA ASN A 161 75.00 -14.67 -20.11
C ASN A 161 76.17 -14.29 -19.18
N ASP A 162 75.96 -14.25 -17.87
CA ASP A 162 76.97 -13.87 -16.89
C ASP A 162 77.86 -15.07 -16.50
N GLU A 163 79.07 -14.83 -16.00
CA GLU A 163 80.02 -15.90 -15.65
C GLU A 163 79.59 -16.71 -14.42
N ASP A 164 78.77 -16.13 -13.55
CA ASP A 164 78.23 -16.71 -12.30
C ASP A 164 76.87 -17.40 -12.48
N ALA A 165 76.34 -17.44 -13.71
CA ALA A 165 75.03 -18.01 -14.03
C ALA A 165 74.87 -19.46 -13.56
N THR A 166 75.95 -20.25 -13.58
CA THR A 166 75.95 -21.68 -13.23
C THR A 166 76.07 -21.94 -11.74
N THR A 167 76.67 -21.02 -10.97
CA THR A 167 76.81 -21.13 -9.51
C THR A 167 75.63 -20.49 -8.78
N SER A 168 75.09 -19.40 -9.32
CA SER A 168 73.93 -18.70 -8.78
C SER A 168 72.95 -18.25 -9.87
N PRO A 169 72.14 -19.16 -10.43
CA PRO A 169 71.17 -18.82 -11.47
C PRO A 169 70.02 -17.95 -10.92
N GLU A 170 69.70 -16.89 -11.66
CA GLU A 170 68.51 -16.06 -11.48
C GLU A 170 67.46 -16.44 -12.53
N ILE A 171 66.39 -17.11 -12.10
CA ILE A 171 65.34 -17.61 -12.99
C ILE A 171 63.99 -17.04 -12.57
N GLU A 172 63.24 -16.56 -13.56
CA GLU A 172 61.84 -16.15 -13.45
C GLU A 172 60.96 -17.13 -14.21
N LEU A 173 59.81 -17.48 -13.63
CA LEU A 173 58.87 -18.44 -14.20
C LEU A 173 57.55 -17.74 -14.56
N TYR A 174 57.08 -17.97 -15.77
CA TYR A 174 55.84 -17.40 -16.30
C TYR A 174 54.85 -18.53 -16.65
N ARG A 175 53.59 -18.43 -16.19
CA ARG A 175 52.56 -19.45 -16.41
C ARG A 175 51.18 -18.86 -16.74
N GLN A 176 50.36 -19.63 -17.44
CA GLN A 176 49.03 -19.23 -17.93
C GLN A 176 47.83 -19.73 -17.08
N SER A 177 47.98 -20.75 -16.22
CA SER A 177 46.88 -21.41 -15.46
C SER A 177 47.09 -21.46 -13.92
N LEU A 178 45.98 -21.61 -13.17
CA LEU A 178 45.88 -21.47 -11.70
C LEU A 178 45.85 -22.80 -10.90
N PHE A 179 46.01 -23.97 -11.54
CA PHE A 179 45.96 -25.25 -10.82
C PHE A 179 47.31 -25.66 -10.22
N GLY A 180 47.34 -25.82 -8.88
CA GLY A 180 48.38 -26.52 -8.12
C GLY A 180 49.73 -25.78 -7.96
N THR A 181 50.43 -26.06 -6.86
CA THR A 181 51.79 -25.58 -6.57
C THR A 181 52.83 -26.69 -6.82
N PRO A 182 53.50 -26.73 -7.97
CA PRO A 182 54.71 -27.52 -8.20
C PRO A 182 56.01 -26.73 -7.95
N ASP A 183 55.91 -25.51 -7.41
CA ASP A 183 57.00 -24.51 -7.39
C ASP A 183 58.32 -25.01 -6.80
N LYS A 184 58.26 -25.84 -5.75
CA LYS A 184 59.46 -26.37 -5.10
C LYS A 184 60.09 -27.53 -5.87
N ASP A 185 59.28 -28.29 -6.61
CA ASP A 185 59.68 -29.52 -7.27
C ASP A 185 60.19 -29.26 -8.71
N ILE A 186 59.58 -28.33 -9.45
CA ILE A 186 60.13 -27.83 -10.73
C ILE A 186 61.49 -27.16 -10.49
N PHE A 187 61.61 -26.43 -9.39
CA PHE A 187 62.86 -25.83 -8.97
C PHE A 187 63.94 -26.88 -8.65
N GLU A 188 63.59 -27.94 -7.91
CA GLU A 188 64.48 -29.06 -7.63
C GLU A 188 64.94 -29.76 -8.93
N ILE A 189 64.04 -29.92 -9.91
CA ILE A 189 64.35 -30.50 -11.22
C ILE A 189 65.31 -29.59 -12.00
N LEU A 190 65.01 -28.29 -12.12
CA LEU A 190 65.89 -27.34 -12.80
C LEU A 190 67.27 -27.27 -12.12
N ARG A 191 67.31 -27.29 -10.79
CA ARG A 191 68.53 -27.39 -9.99
C ARG A 191 69.35 -28.62 -10.34
N ARG A 192 68.73 -29.79 -10.44
CA ARG A 192 69.40 -31.04 -10.82
C ARG A 192 69.89 -31.01 -12.27
N CYS A 193 69.13 -30.44 -13.20
CA CYS A 193 69.53 -30.33 -14.60
C CYS A 193 70.75 -29.39 -14.77
N ILE A 194 70.75 -28.24 -14.10
CA ILE A 194 71.89 -27.31 -14.12
C ILE A 194 73.11 -27.94 -13.41
N ALA A 195 72.89 -28.64 -12.29
CA ALA A 195 73.94 -29.40 -11.62
C ALA A 195 74.54 -30.52 -12.49
N LEU A 196 73.70 -31.22 -13.27
CA LEU A 196 74.12 -32.26 -14.22
C LEU A 196 74.96 -31.70 -15.37
N GLU A 197 74.62 -30.52 -15.90
CA GLU A 197 75.42 -29.81 -16.90
C GLU A 197 76.83 -29.48 -16.37
N ASN A 198 76.94 -29.12 -15.08
CA ASN A 198 78.19 -28.74 -14.43
C ASN A 198 78.98 -29.94 -13.84
N GLY A 199 78.37 -31.13 -13.75
CA GLY A 199 78.99 -32.33 -13.19
C GLY A 199 79.13 -32.35 -11.66
N ASP A 200 78.49 -31.43 -10.94
CA ASP A 200 78.60 -31.27 -9.48
C ASP A 200 77.20 -31.18 -8.83
N LEU A 201 76.84 -32.15 -8.00
CA LEU A 201 75.46 -32.34 -7.52
C LEU A 201 75.03 -31.41 -6.36
N ASP A 202 75.97 -30.79 -5.64
CA ASP A 202 75.69 -30.18 -4.33
C ASP A 202 75.81 -28.64 -4.26
N MET A 203 76.24 -27.94 -5.33
CA MET A 203 76.74 -26.56 -5.23
C MET A 203 76.01 -25.50 -6.07
N VAL A 204 74.69 -25.60 -6.26
CA VAL A 204 73.91 -24.54 -6.94
C VAL A 204 72.97 -23.83 -5.96
N THR A 205 73.18 -22.53 -5.74
CA THR A 205 72.34 -21.64 -4.93
C THR A 205 71.47 -20.77 -5.83
N PHE A 206 70.15 -20.91 -5.83
CA PHE A 206 69.29 -20.09 -6.70
C PHE A 206 68.81 -18.81 -6.01
N ASN A 207 68.61 -17.77 -6.82
CA ASN A 207 67.94 -16.54 -6.42
C ASN A 207 66.68 -16.36 -7.29
N LEU A 208 65.52 -16.19 -6.67
CA LEU A 208 64.22 -16.17 -7.37
C LEU A 208 63.62 -14.77 -7.26
N SER A 209 63.55 -14.04 -8.38
CA SER A 209 63.22 -12.61 -8.33
C SER A 209 61.74 -12.27 -8.42
N ASP A 210 60.88 -12.94 -9.21
CA ASP A 210 59.43 -12.62 -9.24
C ASP A 210 58.57 -13.73 -9.88
N GLN A 211 57.38 -13.98 -9.32
CA GLN A 211 56.32 -14.79 -9.93
C GLN A 211 55.19 -13.87 -10.41
N ALA A 212 55.03 -13.71 -11.73
CA ALA A 212 53.93 -12.94 -12.31
C ALA A 212 52.79 -13.87 -12.76
N PHE A 213 51.66 -13.83 -12.05
CA PHE A 213 50.44 -14.55 -12.44
C PHE A 213 49.65 -13.74 -13.46
N ALA A 214 49.13 -14.38 -14.50
CA ALA A 214 48.05 -13.79 -15.29
C ALA A 214 46.81 -13.68 -14.40
N SER A 215 46.25 -12.48 -14.27
CA SER A 215 44.81 -12.38 -14.06
C SER A 215 44.17 -12.95 -15.31
N THR A 216 43.46 -14.08 -15.20
CA THR A 216 42.48 -14.44 -16.24
C THR A 216 41.64 -13.20 -16.48
N GLU A 217 41.57 -12.72 -17.72
CA GLU A 217 40.43 -11.90 -18.12
C GLU A 217 39.20 -12.69 -17.70
N SER A 218 38.58 -12.25 -16.61
CA SER A 218 37.28 -12.73 -16.20
C SER A 218 36.37 -12.45 -17.39
N LYS A 219 36.06 -13.46 -18.19
CA LYS A 219 34.81 -13.41 -18.95
C LYS A 219 33.75 -13.21 -17.89
N GLU A 220 33.25 -12.00 -17.82
CA GLU A 220 32.31 -11.52 -16.81
C GLU A 220 31.02 -12.36 -16.90
N TYR A 221 30.99 -13.51 -16.21
CA TYR A 221 29.76 -14.14 -15.74
C TYR A 221 28.98 -13.21 -14.78
N PHE A 222 29.61 -12.09 -14.39
CA PHE A 222 29.07 -10.97 -13.60
C PHE A 222 27.62 -10.60 -13.95
N ALA A 223 27.29 -10.56 -15.24
CA ALA A 223 25.93 -10.22 -15.67
C ALA A 223 24.94 -11.38 -15.45
N ILE A 224 25.33 -12.62 -15.71
CA ILE A 224 24.42 -13.77 -15.69
C ILE A 224 24.08 -14.17 -14.25
N ASP A 225 25.08 -14.28 -13.37
CA ASP A 225 24.87 -14.69 -11.97
C ASP A 225 23.99 -13.69 -11.21
N PHE A 226 24.27 -12.40 -11.40
CA PHE A 226 23.45 -11.33 -10.84
C PHE A 226 22.03 -11.32 -11.41
N LEU A 227 21.88 -11.47 -12.74
CA LEU A 227 20.55 -11.48 -13.38
C LEU A 227 19.72 -12.68 -12.91
N VAL A 228 20.30 -13.87 -12.83
CA VAL A 228 19.62 -15.09 -12.39
C VAL A 228 19.06 -14.93 -10.98
N VAL A 229 19.85 -14.41 -10.04
CA VAL A 229 19.39 -14.18 -8.67
C VAL A 229 18.45 -12.98 -8.58
N LEU A 230 18.64 -11.94 -9.40
CA LEU A 230 17.69 -10.83 -9.45
C LEU A 230 16.30 -11.31 -9.93
N PHE A 231 16.24 -12.17 -10.95
CA PHE A 231 15.01 -12.79 -11.42
C PHE A 231 14.40 -13.82 -10.45
N ALA A 232 15.18 -14.36 -9.50
CA ALA A 232 14.65 -15.18 -8.41
C ALA A 232 13.74 -14.39 -7.47
N VAL A 233 13.93 -13.07 -7.36
CA VAL A 233 13.25 -12.23 -6.37
C VAL A 233 12.05 -11.48 -6.98
N PHE A 234 12.13 -11.11 -8.26
CA PHE A 234 11.09 -10.36 -8.97
C PHE A 234 9.67 -10.95 -8.89
N PRO A 235 9.46 -12.27 -9.10
CA PRO A 235 8.11 -12.82 -9.11
C PRO A 235 7.42 -12.75 -7.75
N GLY A 236 8.18 -12.82 -6.66
CA GLY A 236 7.64 -12.69 -5.32
C GLY A 236 7.22 -11.27 -4.96
N ILE A 237 7.97 -10.26 -5.42
CA ILE A 237 7.56 -8.86 -5.33
C ILE A 237 6.28 -8.63 -6.14
N LEU A 238 6.25 -9.13 -7.38
CA LEU A 238 5.09 -9.02 -8.27
C LEU A 238 3.85 -9.73 -7.68
N ALA A 239 4.02 -10.86 -6.99
CA ALA A 239 2.91 -11.56 -6.34
C ALA A 239 2.31 -10.79 -5.14
N LEU A 240 3.12 -9.95 -4.48
CA LEU A 240 2.76 -9.16 -3.30
C LEU A 240 2.26 -7.73 -3.65
N MET A 241 2.64 -7.20 -4.81
CA MET A 241 2.25 -5.85 -5.26
C MET A 241 0.71 -5.60 -5.30
N PRO A 242 -0.13 -6.51 -5.83
CA PRO A 242 -1.58 -6.29 -5.89
C PRO A 242 -2.26 -6.06 -4.54
N ASP A 243 -1.79 -6.77 -3.51
CA ASP A 243 -2.40 -6.70 -2.19
C ASP A 243 -2.08 -5.35 -1.53
N PHE A 244 -0.86 -4.87 -1.72
CA PHE A 244 -0.48 -3.52 -1.27
C PHE A 244 -1.25 -2.42 -2.00
N GLN A 245 -1.42 -2.56 -3.32
CA GLN A 245 -2.24 -1.64 -4.11
C GLN A 245 -3.67 -1.60 -3.59
N THR A 246 -4.23 -2.74 -3.19
CA THR A 246 -5.58 -2.81 -2.62
C THR A 246 -5.67 -2.04 -1.31
N VAL A 247 -4.67 -2.14 -0.42
CA VAL A 247 -4.64 -1.32 0.81
C VAL A 247 -4.59 0.17 0.51
N LEU A 248 -3.84 0.58 -0.52
CA LEU A 248 -3.80 1.99 -0.94
C LEU A 248 -5.11 2.46 -1.57
N ASP A 249 -5.71 1.66 -2.46
CA ASP A 249 -7.00 1.95 -3.08
C ASP A 249 -8.10 2.09 -2.02
N GLU A 250 -8.05 1.30 -0.95
CA GLU A 250 -9.00 1.36 0.17
C GLU A 250 -8.89 2.64 1.01
N LYS A 251 -7.72 3.30 1.00
CA LYS A 251 -7.53 4.62 1.61
C LYS A 251 -8.22 5.69 0.77
N ASP A 252 -7.92 5.74 -0.53
CA ASP A 252 -8.52 6.73 -1.45
C ASP A 252 -10.04 6.61 -1.53
N THR A 253 -10.54 5.37 -1.58
CA THR A 253 -11.99 5.11 -1.65
C THR A 253 -12.70 5.26 -0.30
N LYS A 254 -11.97 5.54 0.81
CA LYS A 254 -12.49 5.64 2.18
C LYS A 254 -13.23 4.39 2.68
N VAL A 255 -13.04 3.25 2.02
CA VAL A 255 -13.69 1.97 2.38
C VAL A 255 -13.18 1.46 3.73
N ALA A 256 -11.89 1.62 4.02
CA ALA A 256 -11.32 1.25 5.32
C ALA A 256 -11.99 2.05 6.45
N THR A 257 -12.12 3.36 6.25
CA THR A 257 -12.82 4.26 7.17
C THR A 257 -14.27 3.84 7.39
N LEU A 258 -15.04 3.61 6.32
CA LEU A 258 -16.42 3.14 6.43
C LEU A 258 -16.49 1.82 7.21
N SER A 259 -15.56 0.90 6.96
CA SER A 259 -15.48 -0.39 7.67
C SER A 259 -15.29 -0.19 9.18
N PHE A 260 -14.46 0.76 9.60
CA PHE A 260 -14.27 1.11 11.01
C PHE A 260 -15.53 1.72 11.64
N PHE A 261 -16.22 2.63 10.94
CA PHE A 261 -17.50 3.18 11.41
C PHE A 261 -18.59 2.10 11.52
N MET A 262 -18.61 1.12 10.62
CA MET A 262 -19.53 -0.02 10.70
C MET A 262 -19.19 -1.02 11.81
N GLY A 263 -18.08 -0.81 12.55
CA GLY A 263 -17.71 -1.60 13.71
C GLY A 263 -16.67 -2.69 13.48
N CYS A 264 -15.94 -2.65 12.35
CA CYS A 264 -14.76 -3.49 12.14
C CYS A 264 -13.63 -3.07 13.11
N PRO A 265 -13.07 -4.00 13.90
CA PRO A 265 -11.90 -3.70 14.72
C PRO A 265 -10.66 -3.54 13.84
N GLU A 266 -9.89 -2.49 14.11
CA GLU A 266 -8.68 -2.15 13.36
C GLU A 266 -7.63 -3.28 13.38
N THR A 267 -7.52 -4.00 14.50
CA THR A 267 -6.62 -5.16 14.62
C THR A 267 -6.97 -6.28 13.66
N ALA A 268 -8.26 -6.56 13.44
CA ALA A 268 -8.69 -7.59 12.49
C ALA A 268 -8.44 -7.17 11.05
N TYR A 269 -8.65 -5.89 10.73
CA TYR A 269 -8.37 -5.34 9.41
C TYR A 269 -6.89 -5.55 9.03
N TRP A 270 -5.96 -5.06 9.88
CA TRP A 270 -4.54 -5.18 9.61
C TRP A 270 -4.02 -6.62 9.67
N PHE A 271 -4.58 -7.45 10.56
CA PHE A 271 -4.25 -8.87 10.59
C PHE A 271 -4.58 -9.57 9.28
N VAL A 272 -5.77 -9.31 8.71
CA VAL A 272 -6.16 -9.89 7.43
C VAL A 272 -5.32 -9.34 6.27
N SER A 273 -5.04 -8.03 6.28
CA SER A 273 -4.11 -7.41 5.33
C SER A 273 -2.68 -7.93 5.41
N PHE A 274 -2.25 -8.51 6.54
CA PHE A 274 -0.94 -9.15 6.68
C PHE A 274 -0.96 -10.62 6.23
N ILE A 275 -1.96 -11.39 6.67
CA ILE A 275 -1.95 -12.84 6.50
C ILE A 275 -2.38 -13.27 5.09
N THR A 276 -3.28 -12.54 4.42
CA THR A 276 -3.75 -12.88 3.08
C THR A 276 -2.62 -12.83 2.04
N PRO A 277 -1.77 -11.77 1.98
CA PRO A 277 -0.63 -11.76 1.08
C PRO A 277 0.33 -12.92 1.34
N VAL A 278 0.61 -13.24 2.62
CA VAL A 278 1.51 -14.35 3.00
C VAL A 278 0.97 -15.70 2.50
N ILE A 279 -0.33 -15.95 2.67
CA ILE A 279 -0.97 -17.18 2.17
C ILE A 279 -0.90 -17.25 0.64
N ILE A 280 -1.17 -16.15 -0.06
CA ILE A 280 -1.21 -16.15 -1.53
C ILE A 280 0.19 -16.25 -2.12
N ALA A 281 1.19 -15.61 -1.49
CA ALA A 281 2.59 -15.70 -1.88
C ALA A 281 3.22 -17.08 -1.62
N THR A 282 2.61 -17.92 -0.77
CA THR A 282 3.12 -19.26 -0.47
C THR A 282 3.21 -20.14 -1.72
N ILE A 283 2.21 -20.06 -2.60
CA ILE A 283 2.13 -20.89 -3.82
C ILE A 283 3.27 -20.55 -4.81
N PRO A 284 3.46 -19.30 -5.27
CA PRO A 284 4.52 -18.99 -6.22
C PRO A 284 5.92 -19.22 -5.65
N TYR A 285 6.15 -18.97 -4.36
CA TYR A 285 7.44 -19.25 -3.72
C TYR A 285 7.73 -20.74 -3.55
N LEU A 286 6.71 -21.55 -3.26
CA LEU A 286 6.87 -23.00 -3.23
C LEU A 286 7.24 -23.55 -4.62
N CYS A 287 6.56 -23.09 -5.67
CA CYS A 287 6.90 -23.44 -7.06
C CYS A 287 8.34 -23.05 -7.39
N MET A 288 8.75 -21.83 -7.02
CA MET A 288 10.12 -21.34 -7.19
C MET A 288 11.16 -22.23 -6.51
N CYS A 289 10.94 -22.59 -5.25
CA CYS A 289 11.86 -23.45 -4.50
C CYS A 289 11.99 -24.83 -5.14
N ILE A 290 10.87 -25.42 -5.61
CA ILE A 290 10.89 -26.71 -6.31
C ILE A 290 11.67 -26.59 -7.62
N CYS A 291 11.44 -25.54 -8.39
CA CYS A 291 12.18 -25.24 -9.60
C CYS A 291 13.70 -25.15 -9.30
N PHE A 292 14.10 -24.40 -8.28
CA PHE A 292 15.50 -24.16 -7.95
C PHE A 292 16.23 -25.32 -7.27
N CYS A 293 15.55 -26.19 -6.53
CA CYS A 293 16.22 -27.32 -5.88
C CYS A 293 16.33 -28.56 -6.79
N TYR A 294 15.37 -28.74 -7.72
CA TYR A 294 15.28 -29.96 -8.52
C TYR A 294 15.54 -29.77 -10.01
N PHE A 295 15.23 -28.59 -10.56
CA PHE A 295 15.25 -28.38 -12.01
C PHE A 295 16.31 -27.37 -12.48
N PHE A 296 16.77 -26.43 -11.64
CA PHE A 296 17.64 -25.31 -12.02
C PHE A 296 18.73 -25.02 -10.99
N ILE A 297 19.84 -24.40 -11.39
CA ILE A 297 20.73 -23.46 -10.64
C ILE A 297 21.32 -23.91 -9.28
N MET A 298 20.53 -24.46 -8.34
CA MET A 298 20.95 -24.89 -6.99
C MET A 298 20.65 -26.37 -6.73
N VAL A 299 20.91 -27.23 -7.72
CA VAL A 299 20.62 -28.67 -7.65
C VAL A 299 21.34 -29.31 -6.47
N GLY A 300 20.58 -30.00 -5.61
CA GLY A 300 21.10 -30.67 -4.40
C GLY A 300 20.93 -29.87 -3.10
N THR A 301 20.53 -28.59 -3.18
CA THR A 301 20.20 -27.78 -1.99
C THR A 301 18.92 -28.28 -1.34
N SER A 302 18.87 -28.27 -0.01
CA SER A 302 17.69 -28.74 0.71
C SER A 302 16.46 -27.83 0.49
N LEU A 303 15.38 -28.41 -0.07
CA LEU A 303 14.13 -27.70 -0.35
C LEU A 303 13.55 -27.00 0.89
N SER A 304 13.63 -27.66 2.05
CA SER A 304 13.11 -27.13 3.30
C SER A 304 13.85 -25.88 3.78
N LEU A 305 15.17 -25.80 3.56
CA LEU A 305 15.98 -24.63 3.91
C LEU A 305 15.62 -23.44 3.02
N LEU A 306 15.62 -23.64 1.70
CA LEU A 306 15.30 -22.58 0.74
C LEU A 306 13.86 -22.07 0.93
N TRP A 307 12.91 -22.98 1.19
CA TRP A 307 11.53 -22.61 1.49
C TRP A 307 11.40 -21.81 2.80
N PHE A 308 12.14 -22.20 3.84
CA PHE A 308 12.14 -21.47 5.11
C PHE A 308 12.70 -20.05 4.97
N VAL A 309 13.82 -19.89 4.27
CA VAL A 309 14.41 -18.57 3.96
C VAL A 309 13.44 -17.72 3.13
N SER A 310 12.80 -18.31 2.12
CA SER A 310 11.81 -17.64 1.29
C SER A 310 10.58 -17.17 2.07
N MET A 311 10.09 -17.98 3.03
CA MET A 311 8.97 -17.60 3.89
C MET A 311 9.33 -16.47 4.86
N ALA A 312 10.54 -16.50 5.43
CA ALA A 312 11.04 -15.40 6.24
C ALA A 312 11.09 -14.08 5.44
N PHE A 313 11.52 -14.16 4.18
CA PHE A 313 11.46 -13.01 3.26
C PHE A 313 10.03 -12.53 3.01
N VAL A 314 9.09 -13.40 2.68
CA VAL A 314 7.69 -13.02 2.43
C VAL A 314 7.11 -12.29 3.64
N ILE A 315 7.32 -12.81 4.85
CA ILE A 315 6.85 -12.17 6.09
C ILE A 315 7.49 -10.79 6.26
N SER A 316 8.82 -10.71 6.19
CA SER A 316 9.56 -9.46 6.40
C SER A 316 9.18 -8.39 5.37
N HIS A 317 9.08 -8.77 4.09
CA HIS A 317 8.69 -7.88 3.01
C HIS A 317 7.24 -7.39 3.14
N THR A 318 6.30 -8.26 3.54
CA THR A 318 4.90 -7.86 3.75
C THR A 318 4.79 -6.84 4.88
N VAL A 319 5.53 -7.04 5.98
CA VAL A 319 5.56 -6.07 7.10
C VAL A 319 6.22 -4.75 6.67
N PHE A 320 7.32 -4.80 5.92
CA PHE A 320 7.97 -3.62 5.37
C PHE A 320 7.03 -2.80 4.47
N GLN A 321 6.26 -3.47 3.61
CA GLN A 321 5.23 -2.83 2.80
C GLN A 321 4.16 -2.18 3.69
N LEU A 322 3.60 -2.90 4.67
CA LEU A 322 2.61 -2.33 5.61
C LEU A 322 3.14 -1.08 6.32
N PHE A 323 4.41 -1.08 6.75
CA PHE A 323 5.08 0.10 7.29
C PHE A 323 5.09 1.26 6.28
N LEU A 324 5.52 1.03 5.03
CA LEU A 324 5.50 2.06 3.99
C LEU A 324 4.09 2.61 3.73
N SER A 325 3.04 1.78 3.86
CA SER A 325 1.66 2.22 3.70
C SER A 325 1.32 3.39 4.63
N THR A 326 1.90 3.44 5.83
CA THR A 326 1.53 4.42 6.87
C THR A 326 1.88 5.86 6.50
N PHE A 327 2.86 6.07 5.60
CA PHE A 327 3.25 7.39 5.10
C PHE A 327 2.41 7.84 3.90
N MET A 328 1.77 6.90 3.20
CA MET A 328 1.02 7.18 1.99
C MET A 328 -0.40 7.58 2.35
N LYS A 329 -0.75 8.82 1.99
CA LYS A 329 -2.12 9.35 2.10
C LYS A 329 -2.96 9.00 0.87
N ASN A 330 -2.39 9.18 -0.33
CA ASN A 330 -3.09 8.97 -1.59
C ASN A 330 -2.57 7.71 -2.31
N ALA A 331 -3.42 6.96 -3.00
CA ALA A 331 -3.04 5.74 -3.72
C ALA A 331 -2.18 6.04 -4.94
N SER A 332 -2.47 7.13 -5.67
CA SER A 332 -1.64 7.55 -6.81
C SER A 332 -0.19 7.86 -6.41
N GLN A 333 0.00 8.61 -5.31
CA GLN A 333 1.32 8.88 -4.74
C GLN A 333 1.95 7.61 -4.16
N GLY A 334 1.15 6.74 -3.55
CA GLY A 334 1.60 5.44 -3.09
C GLY A 334 2.17 4.60 -4.23
N ARG A 335 1.47 4.50 -5.36
CA ARG A 335 1.92 3.73 -6.54
C ARG A 335 3.26 4.20 -7.10
N SER A 336 3.44 5.50 -7.31
CA SER A 336 4.71 6.04 -7.79
C SER A 336 5.84 5.84 -6.78
N THR A 337 5.54 6.02 -5.49
CA THR A 337 6.54 5.88 -4.44
C THR A 337 6.97 4.43 -4.26
N ILE A 338 6.09 3.44 -4.42
CA ILE A 338 6.47 2.02 -4.46
C ILE A 338 7.47 1.75 -5.57
N ILE A 339 7.20 2.25 -6.79
CA ILE A 339 8.10 2.01 -7.93
C ILE A 339 9.47 2.65 -7.65
N VAL A 340 9.50 3.86 -7.10
CA VAL A 340 10.75 4.52 -6.69
C VAL A 340 11.48 3.71 -5.61
N PHE A 341 10.77 3.25 -4.57
CA PHE A 341 11.36 2.40 -3.54
C PHE A 341 11.82 1.06 -4.10
N LEU A 342 11.10 0.46 -5.04
CA LEU A 342 11.51 -0.78 -5.69
C LEU A 342 12.83 -0.60 -6.44
N VAL A 343 12.92 0.44 -7.28
CA VAL A 343 14.16 0.80 -7.99
C VAL A 343 15.30 1.06 -7.01
N PHE A 344 15.02 1.79 -5.93
CA PHE A 344 15.98 2.05 -4.86
C PHE A 344 16.45 0.77 -4.17
N THR A 345 15.53 -0.15 -3.84
CA THR A 345 15.89 -1.43 -3.22
C THR A 345 16.70 -2.32 -4.16
N VAL A 346 16.39 -2.35 -5.45
CA VAL A 346 17.18 -3.09 -6.46
C VAL A 346 18.58 -2.50 -6.59
N PHE A 347 18.71 -1.16 -6.61
CA PHE A 347 20.00 -0.48 -6.60
C PHE A 347 20.82 -0.81 -5.34
N PHE A 348 20.18 -0.84 -4.17
CA PHE A 348 20.84 -1.25 -2.92
C PHE A 348 21.30 -2.70 -2.95
N CYS A 349 20.53 -3.60 -3.57
CA CYS A 349 20.93 -4.99 -3.74
C CYS A 349 22.16 -5.12 -4.65
N TYR A 350 22.23 -4.34 -5.73
CA TYR A 350 23.41 -4.28 -6.60
C TYR A 350 24.66 -3.78 -5.85
N LEU A 351 24.51 -2.73 -5.04
CA LEU A 351 25.61 -2.25 -4.19
C LEU A 351 26.04 -3.30 -3.15
N HIS A 352 25.09 -3.98 -2.52
CA HIS A 352 25.37 -5.02 -1.53
C HIS A 352 26.15 -6.18 -2.16
N TYR A 353 25.76 -6.59 -3.37
CA TYR A 353 26.45 -7.62 -4.14
C TYR A 353 27.90 -7.24 -4.45
N PHE A 354 28.12 -6.08 -5.06
CA PHE A 354 29.45 -5.59 -5.42
C PHE A 354 30.36 -5.48 -4.20
N TYR A 355 29.83 -4.95 -3.10
CA TYR A 355 30.58 -4.78 -1.87
C TYR A 355 30.99 -6.12 -1.23
N THR A 356 30.07 -7.09 -1.20
CA THR A 356 30.25 -8.34 -0.45
C THR A 356 31.14 -9.34 -1.17
N LEU A 357 31.18 -9.30 -2.50
CA LEU A 357 31.99 -10.19 -3.32
C LEU A 357 33.39 -9.65 -3.64
N ASP A 358 33.68 -8.38 -3.36
CA ASP A 358 35.03 -7.85 -3.48
C ASP A 358 35.93 -8.47 -2.38
N PRO A 359 36.92 -9.32 -2.74
CA PRO A 359 37.76 -10.01 -1.77
C PRO A 359 38.64 -9.04 -0.96
N LYS A 360 38.77 -7.77 -1.39
CA LYS A 360 39.50 -6.73 -0.65
C LYS A 360 38.70 -6.15 0.53
N ASN A 361 37.38 -6.32 0.53
CA ASN A 361 36.48 -5.74 1.52
C ASN A 361 36.13 -6.74 2.63
N THR A 362 36.89 -6.69 3.74
CA THR A 362 36.67 -7.54 4.91
C THR A 362 35.78 -6.91 5.99
N ASN A 363 35.22 -5.71 5.74
CA ASN A 363 34.48 -4.99 6.78
C ASN A 363 33.08 -5.58 6.99
N HIS A 364 32.91 -6.30 8.10
CA HIS A 364 31.64 -6.96 8.46
C HIS A 364 30.51 -5.95 8.68
N TYR A 365 30.78 -4.76 9.23
CA TYR A 365 29.73 -3.77 9.57
C TYR A 365 28.94 -3.28 8.36
N VAL A 366 29.59 -3.14 7.22
CA VAL A 366 28.94 -2.64 6.00
C VAL A 366 27.97 -3.68 5.41
N LYS A 367 28.29 -4.98 5.56
CA LYS A 367 27.38 -6.08 5.20
C LYS A 367 26.07 -5.99 6.01
N HIS A 368 26.18 -5.76 7.32
CA HIS A 368 25.02 -5.55 8.19
C HIS A 368 24.18 -4.33 7.79
N ILE A 369 24.80 -3.21 7.39
CA ILE A 369 24.07 -2.00 6.99
C ILE A 369 23.25 -2.26 5.72
N PHE A 370 23.82 -2.94 4.74
CA PHE A 370 23.10 -3.23 3.51
C PHE A 370 21.96 -4.23 3.74
N SER A 371 22.10 -5.19 4.66
CA SER A 371 21.06 -6.18 5.01
C SER A 371 19.79 -5.65 5.69
N ILE A 372 19.72 -4.36 6.08
CA ILE A 372 18.53 -3.73 6.71
C ILE A 372 17.29 -3.75 5.78
N LEU A 373 17.50 -3.92 4.47
CA LEU A 373 16.43 -4.07 3.51
C LEU A 373 16.15 -5.57 3.28
N PRO A 374 14.92 -6.08 3.54
CA PRO A 374 14.61 -7.50 3.45
C PRO A 374 14.96 -8.11 2.08
N LEU A 375 14.79 -7.32 1.02
CA LEU A 375 15.12 -7.69 -0.35
C LEU A 375 16.59 -8.03 -0.52
N SER A 376 17.46 -7.21 0.04
CA SER A 376 18.90 -7.34 -0.08
C SER A 376 19.45 -8.50 0.73
N ALA A 377 18.92 -8.73 1.95
CA ALA A 377 19.29 -9.86 2.79
C ALA A 377 18.90 -11.19 2.13
N TYR A 378 17.68 -11.27 1.58
CA TYR A 378 17.23 -12.44 0.84
C TYR A 378 18.06 -12.70 -0.41
N GLN A 379 18.29 -11.67 -1.23
CA GLN A 379 19.10 -11.77 -2.45
C GLN A 379 20.51 -12.29 -2.15
N MET A 380 21.19 -11.75 -1.15
CA MET A 380 22.54 -12.20 -0.80
C MET A 380 22.57 -13.62 -0.24
N THR A 381 21.53 -14.03 0.49
CA THR A 381 21.43 -15.40 1.01
C THR A 381 21.26 -16.41 -0.13
N VAL A 382 20.37 -16.14 -1.08
CA VAL A 382 20.17 -17.00 -2.27
C VAL A 382 21.42 -16.98 -3.17
N MET A 383 22.07 -15.83 -3.34
CA MET A 383 23.32 -15.72 -4.08
C MET A 383 24.46 -16.53 -3.43
N ALA A 384 24.57 -16.54 -2.10
CA ALA A 384 25.57 -17.34 -1.40
C ALA A 384 25.36 -18.84 -1.63
N MET A 385 24.11 -19.31 -1.56
CA MET A 385 23.75 -20.71 -1.86
C MET A 385 24.07 -21.06 -3.32
N TYR A 386 23.77 -20.15 -4.25
CA TYR A 386 24.03 -20.33 -5.68
C TYR A 386 25.53 -20.40 -6.01
N ASN A 387 26.32 -19.48 -5.46
CA ASN A 387 27.77 -19.45 -5.72
C ASN A 387 28.45 -20.74 -5.28
N GLN A 388 27.99 -21.36 -4.19
CA GLN A 388 28.51 -22.65 -3.73
C GLN A 388 28.21 -23.77 -4.73
N THR A 389 26.97 -23.84 -5.23
CA THR A 389 26.60 -24.83 -6.24
C THR A 389 27.29 -24.60 -7.58
N ASN A 390 27.51 -23.34 -7.97
CA ASN A 390 28.25 -22.97 -9.19
C ASN A 390 29.73 -23.37 -9.12
N LEU A 391 30.34 -23.30 -7.94
CA LEU A 391 31.72 -23.73 -7.71
C LEU A 391 31.86 -25.26 -7.68
N GLY A 392 30.76 -26.01 -7.88
CA GLY A 392 30.75 -27.46 -7.91
C GLY A 392 30.67 -28.13 -6.54
N PHE A 393 30.41 -27.37 -5.47
CA PHE A 393 30.16 -27.93 -4.14
C PHE A 393 28.75 -28.53 -4.06
N PRO A 394 28.52 -29.56 -3.21
CA PRO A 394 27.18 -30.06 -2.96
C PRO A 394 26.29 -28.94 -2.42
N GLY A 395 25.01 -28.94 -2.82
CA GLY A 395 24.06 -27.92 -2.38
C GLY A 395 23.87 -27.89 -0.87
N GLU A 396 23.54 -26.69 -0.38
CA GLU A 396 23.53 -26.35 1.06
C GLU A 396 22.45 -27.13 1.84
N GLN A 397 22.84 -27.70 2.97
CA GLN A 397 21.95 -28.38 3.92
C GLN A 397 21.77 -27.58 5.21
N TRP A 398 20.85 -28.04 6.08
CA TRP A 398 20.63 -27.42 7.40
C TRP A 398 21.87 -27.44 8.30
N SER A 399 22.78 -28.40 8.11
CA SER A 399 24.08 -28.45 8.81
C SER A 399 24.97 -27.27 8.42
N ASP A 400 24.80 -26.76 7.21
CA ASP A 400 25.76 -25.89 6.56
C ASP A 400 25.42 -24.40 6.77
N VAL A 401 24.29 -24.12 7.45
CA VAL A 401 23.84 -22.76 7.80
C VAL A 401 24.89 -21.96 8.59
N THR A 402 25.77 -22.66 9.32
CA THR A 402 26.84 -22.06 10.15
C THR A 402 28.18 -21.92 9.43
N LEU A 403 28.30 -22.38 8.17
CA LEU A 403 29.52 -22.23 7.40
C LEU A 403 29.82 -20.74 7.13
N GLU A 404 31.06 -20.35 7.38
CA GLU A 404 31.55 -19.01 7.09
C GLU A 404 31.83 -18.88 5.58
N THR A 405 30.84 -18.38 4.86
CA THR A 405 30.96 -17.96 3.46
C THR A 405 31.09 -16.44 3.37
N SER A 406 31.26 -15.89 2.16
CA SER A 406 31.31 -14.43 1.95
C SER A 406 30.08 -13.71 2.52
N TYR A 407 28.92 -14.38 2.51
CA TYR A 407 27.70 -13.96 3.20
C TYR A 407 27.02 -15.20 3.83
N PRO A 408 27.22 -15.45 5.14
CA PRO A 408 26.67 -16.63 5.79
C PRO A 408 25.13 -16.67 5.79
N ILE A 409 24.56 -17.88 5.71
CA ILE A 409 23.10 -18.07 5.67
C ILE A 409 22.46 -17.63 7.00
N TYR A 410 23.11 -17.90 8.13
CA TYR A 410 22.61 -17.48 9.44
C TYR A 410 22.43 -15.94 9.53
N LEU A 411 23.36 -15.17 8.94
CA LEU A 411 23.31 -13.71 8.90
C LEU A 411 22.08 -13.23 8.11
N GLY A 412 21.78 -13.89 7.00
CA GLY A 412 20.57 -13.66 6.22
C GLY A 412 19.29 -13.88 7.04
N LEU A 413 19.21 -15.01 7.74
CA LEU A 413 18.05 -15.32 8.59
C LEU A 413 17.89 -14.36 9.76
N GLU A 414 18.98 -14.00 10.44
CA GLU A 414 18.98 -13.01 11.53
C GLU A 414 18.37 -11.68 11.10
N TRP A 415 18.79 -11.16 9.93
CA TRP A 415 18.24 -9.91 9.38
C TRP A 415 16.80 -10.06 8.91
N LEU A 416 16.42 -11.16 8.25
CA LEU A 416 15.03 -11.34 7.80
C LEU A 416 14.04 -11.35 8.97
N PHE A 417 14.37 -12.03 10.08
CA PHE A 417 13.55 -12.00 11.30
C PHE A 417 13.66 -10.68 12.07
N GLY A 418 14.86 -10.10 12.12
CA GLY A 418 15.11 -8.80 12.74
C GLY A 418 14.30 -7.69 12.08
N ASP A 419 14.35 -7.61 10.75
CA ASP A 419 13.58 -6.67 9.93
C ASP A 419 12.09 -6.87 10.11
N ALA A 420 11.60 -8.12 10.11
CA ALA A 420 10.18 -8.40 10.33
C ALA A 420 9.71 -7.84 11.68
N LEU A 421 10.52 -7.98 12.73
CA LEU A 421 10.21 -7.43 14.06
C LEU A 421 10.31 -5.90 14.08
N VAL A 422 11.38 -5.33 13.56
CA VAL A 422 11.64 -3.88 13.56
C VAL A 422 10.57 -3.15 12.76
N TYR A 423 10.30 -3.56 11.52
CA TYR A 423 9.27 -2.95 10.69
C TYR A 423 7.87 -3.17 11.25
N PHE A 424 7.60 -4.27 11.98
CA PHE A 424 6.32 -4.47 12.65
C PHE A 424 6.13 -3.46 13.80
N LEU A 425 7.17 -3.27 14.62
CA LEU A 425 7.14 -2.27 15.69
C LEU A 425 7.00 -0.85 15.13
N LEU A 426 7.72 -0.53 14.05
CA LEU A 426 7.59 0.75 13.37
C LEU A 426 6.18 0.92 12.77
N PHE A 427 5.64 -0.10 12.11
CA PHE A 427 4.28 -0.08 11.59
C PHE A 427 3.26 0.21 12.70
N VAL A 428 3.33 -0.50 13.84
CA VAL A 428 2.45 -0.26 14.99
C VAL A 428 2.62 1.16 15.51
N LEU A 429 3.86 1.63 15.67
CA LEU A 429 4.14 2.98 16.16
C LEU A 429 3.53 4.05 15.25
N PHE A 430 3.82 4.00 13.95
CA PHE A 430 3.35 4.99 12.98
C PHE A 430 1.83 4.90 12.75
N ASN A 431 1.24 3.71 12.74
CA ASN A 431 -0.21 3.56 12.60
C ASN A 431 -1.00 4.11 13.81
N LEU A 432 -0.38 4.11 15.01
CA LEU A 432 -0.96 4.71 16.22
C LEU A 432 -0.79 6.24 16.27
N THR A 433 0.30 6.77 15.70
CA THR A 433 0.68 8.18 15.83
C THR A 433 0.29 9.06 14.65
N ASN A 434 0.25 8.51 13.44
CA ASN A 434 -0.08 9.25 12.25
C ASN A 434 -1.53 9.76 12.30
N ALA A 435 -1.70 11.00 11.83
CA ALA A 435 -3.03 11.58 11.69
C ALA A 435 -3.85 10.76 10.70
N ARG A 436 -5.04 10.35 11.12
CA ARG A 436 -6.00 9.63 10.29
C ARG A 436 -6.80 10.66 9.50
N GLU A 437 -7.26 10.29 8.30
CA GLU A 437 -8.23 11.12 7.59
C GLU A 437 -9.55 11.23 8.36
N PHE A 438 -9.88 10.18 9.13
CA PHE A 438 -11.07 10.11 9.97
C PHE A 438 -10.71 9.53 11.34
N GLY A 439 -10.99 10.30 12.39
CA GLY A 439 -10.71 9.99 13.79
C GLY A 439 -9.38 10.56 14.28
N THR A 440 -9.18 10.50 15.59
CA THR A 440 -7.93 10.95 16.23
C THR A 440 -6.86 9.87 16.19
N PRO A 441 -5.57 10.24 16.07
CA PRO A 441 -4.50 9.32 16.41
C PRO A 441 -4.68 8.87 17.87
N LEU A 442 -4.54 7.56 18.12
CA LEU A 442 -4.67 6.99 19.47
C LEU A 442 -3.61 7.58 20.42
N ILE A 443 -2.44 7.91 19.88
CA ILE A 443 -1.31 8.52 20.60
C ILE A 443 -0.80 9.71 19.79
N ARG A 444 -0.69 10.90 20.39
CA ARG A 444 -0.05 12.05 19.73
C ARG A 444 1.46 11.88 19.76
N TRP A 445 2.18 12.39 18.74
CA TRP A 445 3.65 12.34 18.68
C TRP A 445 4.36 12.84 19.96
N ARG A 446 3.76 13.83 20.65
CA ARG A 446 4.29 14.39 21.91
C ARG A 446 4.12 13.47 23.12
N ASP A 447 3.24 12.48 23.03
CA ASP A 447 2.86 11.62 24.16
C ASP A 447 3.40 10.18 24.03
N ILE A 448 4.26 9.90 23.03
CA ILE A 448 4.83 8.56 22.78
C ILE A 448 5.57 8.03 24.01
N PHE A 449 6.31 8.88 24.73
CA PHE A 449 7.07 8.48 25.92
C PHE A 449 6.24 8.49 27.22
N LYS A 450 4.93 8.80 27.17
CA LYS A 450 4.08 8.84 28.37
C LYS A 450 3.37 7.50 28.58
N PRO A 451 3.62 6.80 29.70
CA PRO A 451 2.98 5.51 30.00
C PRO A 451 1.44 5.60 30.10
N SER A 452 0.91 6.78 30.44
CA SER A 452 -0.53 7.05 30.49
C SER A 452 -1.19 7.00 29.11
N ALA A 453 -0.48 7.41 28.05
CA ALA A 453 -1.00 7.35 26.68
C ALA A 453 -1.12 5.91 26.18
N TRP A 454 -0.13 5.07 26.48
CA TRP A 454 -0.15 3.64 26.15
C TRP A 454 -1.20 2.88 26.96
N LYS A 455 -1.36 3.20 28.26
CA LYS A 455 -2.46 2.68 29.07
C LYS A 455 -3.83 3.11 28.57
N ARG A 456 -3.96 4.28 27.93
CA ARG A 456 -5.22 4.72 27.29
C ARG A 456 -5.47 3.99 25.96
N ALA A 457 -4.43 3.78 25.16
CA ALA A 457 -4.53 3.12 23.85
C ALA A 457 -4.81 1.61 23.96
N PHE A 458 -4.15 0.92 24.89
CA PHE A 458 -4.29 -0.52 25.11
C PHE A 458 -5.07 -0.88 26.39
N GLY A 459 -5.56 0.13 27.11
CA GLY A 459 -6.37 -0.07 28.30
C GLY A 459 -7.68 -0.75 27.94
N ARG A 460 -8.00 -1.82 28.67
CA ARG A 460 -9.32 -2.44 28.60
C ARG A 460 -10.33 -1.43 29.15
N LYS A 461 -11.07 -0.76 28.26
CA LYS A 461 -12.24 0.03 28.71
C LYS A 461 -13.12 -0.93 29.51
N LYS A 462 -13.45 -0.57 30.76
CA LYS A 462 -14.62 -1.16 31.40
C LYS A 462 -15.76 -0.82 30.44
N ASP A 463 -16.42 -1.85 29.91
CA ASP A 463 -17.75 -1.66 29.35
C ASP A 463 -18.61 -1.25 30.54
N ASP A 464 -18.63 0.06 30.82
CA ASP A 464 -19.65 0.65 31.67
C ASP A 464 -20.98 0.20 31.06
N GLY A 465 -21.79 -0.44 31.91
CA GLY A 465 -22.82 -1.40 31.51
C GLY A 465 -23.62 -0.96 30.30
N ALA A 466 -24.00 -1.94 29.46
CA ALA A 466 -24.79 -1.75 28.24
C ALA A 466 -25.79 -0.60 28.41
N ILE A 467 -25.49 0.55 27.79
CA ILE A 467 -26.39 1.70 27.78
C ILE A 467 -27.70 1.16 27.22
N VAL A 468 -28.71 1.11 28.08
CA VAL A 468 -30.02 0.57 27.71
C VAL A 468 -30.56 1.51 26.66
N VAL A 469 -30.66 1.02 25.42
CA VAL A 469 -31.28 1.78 24.34
C VAL A 469 -32.72 2.02 24.73
N LYS A 470 -33.04 3.27 25.06
CA LYS A 470 -34.41 3.74 25.22
C LYS A 470 -34.95 4.06 23.83
N ASN A 471 -36.20 3.70 23.56
CA ASN A 471 -36.87 4.06 22.30
C ASN A 471 -37.54 5.45 22.37
N GLU A 472 -37.52 6.09 23.55
CA GLU A 472 -38.17 7.38 23.81
C GLU A 472 -37.24 8.27 24.63
N GLY A 473 -37.33 9.59 24.40
CA GLY A 473 -36.52 10.62 25.06
C GLY A 473 -35.38 11.16 24.19
N VAL A 474 -34.49 11.92 24.84
CA VAL A 474 -33.33 12.56 24.19
C VAL A 474 -32.31 11.50 23.81
N PHE A 475 -32.07 11.34 22.52
CA PHE A 475 -31.06 10.43 21.97
C PHE A 475 -29.65 11.01 22.13
N LEU A 476 -29.47 12.26 21.70
CA LEU A 476 -28.19 12.94 21.67
C LEU A 476 -28.35 14.37 22.17
N SER A 477 -27.57 14.77 23.18
CA SER A 477 -27.45 16.17 23.60
C SER A 477 -26.00 16.61 23.44
N VAL A 478 -25.80 17.76 22.83
CA VAL A 478 -24.49 18.34 22.47
C VAL A 478 -24.39 19.73 23.06
N ASP A 479 -23.35 19.96 23.85
CA ASP A 479 -23.10 21.22 24.54
C ASP A 479 -21.74 21.82 24.14
N ASN A 480 -21.74 23.12 23.84
CA ASN A 480 -20.58 23.96 23.54
C ASN A 480 -19.59 23.35 22.53
N LEU A 481 -20.14 22.78 21.45
CA LEU A 481 -19.34 22.18 20.39
C LEU A 481 -18.68 23.28 19.55
N SER A 482 -17.36 23.38 19.63
CA SER A 482 -16.56 24.32 18.83
C SER A 482 -15.41 23.59 18.14
N LYS A 483 -15.09 24.02 16.92
CA LYS A 483 -14.00 23.44 16.13
C LYS A 483 -13.16 24.54 15.48
N THR A 484 -11.88 24.53 15.80
CA THR A 484 -10.87 25.42 15.21
C THR A 484 -9.84 24.59 14.45
N TYR A 485 -9.58 24.98 13.21
CA TYR A 485 -8.50 24.42 12.40
C TYR A 485 -7.26 25.31 12.53
N HIS A 486 -6.16 24.70 12.94
CA HIS A 486 -4.87 25.37 13.06
C HIS A 486 -4.01 25.03 11.83
N GLY A 487 -4.05 25.89 10.81
CA GLY A 487 -3.21 25.79 9.62
C GLY A 487 -2.26 26.98 9.50
N LEU A 488 -2.00 27.45 8.27
CA LEU A 488 -1.30 28.71 8.00
C LEU A 488 -2.04 29.92 8.59
N ARG A 489 -3.37 29.86 8.63
CA ARG A 489 -4.24 30.76 9.37
C ARG A 489 -5.11 29.92 10.30
N THR A 490 -5.38 30.44 11.49
CA THR A 490 -6.35 29.84 12.41
C THR A 490 -7.75 30.19 11.92
N PHE A 491 -8.53 29.16 11.59
CA PHE A 491 -9.92 29.32 11.12
C PHE A 491 -10.86 28.60 12.07
N GLN A 492 -11.83 29.32 12.62
CA GLN A 492 -12.87 28.76 13.46
C GLN A 492 -14.04 28.32 12.57
N ALA A 493 -14.25 27.00 12.47
CA ALA A 493 -15.27 26.43 11.61
C ALA A 493 -16.60 26.19 12.33
N LEU A 494 -16.57 25.99 13.65
CA LEU A 494 -17.75 25.89 14.51
C LEU A 494 -17.52 26.65 15.81
N SER A 495 -18.56 27.30 16.31
CA SER A 495 -18.52 28.13 17.51
C SER A 495 -19.80 27.96 18.34
N ASP A 496 -19.65 27.42 19.54
CA ASP A 496 -20.66 27.28 20.60
C ASP A 496 -21.99 26.69 20.11
N VAL A 497 -21.90 25.58 19.37
CA VAL A 497 -23.08 24.87 18.86
C VAL A 497 -23.66 24.00 19.97
N ASN A 498 -24.95 24.24 20.28
CA ASN A 498 -25.72 23.57 21.33
C ASN A 498 -27.04 23.05 20.75
N PHE A 499 -27.35 21.76 20.92
CA PHE A 499 -28.66 21.19 20.54
C PHE A 499 -28.91 19.82 21.15
N GLU A 500 -30.20 19.45 21.19
CA GLU A 500 -30.66 18.12 21.59
C GLU A 500 -31.44 17.47 20.45
N ILE A 501 -31.35 16.14 20.32
CA ILE A 501 -32.02 15.35 19.31
C ILE A 501 -32.82 14.26 20.01
N ASN A 502 -34.12 14.15 19.72
CA ASN A 502 -34.95 13.08 20.25
C ASN A 502 -34.87 11.81 19.40
N CYS A 503 -35.17 10.66 20.00
CA CYS A 503 -35.23 9.39 19.29
C CYS A 503 -36.27 9.43 18.16
N GLY A 504 -35.86 9.04 16.94
CA GLY A 504 -36.76 8.97 15.78
C GLY A 504 -36.99 10.30 15.06
N GLU A 505 -36.29 11.38 15.44
CA GLU A 505 -36.34 12.64 14.71
C GLU A 505 -35.58 12.56 13.38
N VAL A 506 -36.16 13.16 12.33
CA VAL A 506 -35.48 13.43 11.06
C VAL A 506 -35.06 14.89 11.05
N ILE A 507 -33.77 15.14 11.20
CA ILE A 507 -33.17 16.47 11.23
C ILE A 507 -32.50 16.75 9.90
N VAL A 508 -32.84 17.89 9.29
CA VAL A 508 -32.17 18.36 8.08
C VAL A 508 -31.35 19.61 8.37
N ILE A 509 -30.04 19.54 8.10
CA ILE A 509 -29.08 20.62 8.26
C ILE A 509 -28.95 21.37 6.94
N ILE A 510 -29.20 22.67 7.00
CA ILE A 510 -29.20 23.60 5.86
C ILE A 510 -28.26 24.76 6.17
N GLY A 511 -27.67 25.32 5.11
CA GLY A 511 -26.81 26.49 5.19
C GLY A 511 -26.00 26.68 3.91
N PRO A 512 -25.40 27.85 3.70
CA PRO A 512 -24.55 28.10 2.54
C PRO A 512 -23.28 27.23 2.56
N ASN A 513 -22.61 27.17 1.42
CA ASN A 513 -21.29 26.55 1.32
C ASN A 513 -20.31 27.26 2.27
N GLY A 514 -19.54 26.49 3.03
CA GLY A 514 -18.60 27.06 4.01
C GLY A 514 -19.20 27.41 5.37
N ALA A 515 -20.51 27.23 5.60
CA ALA A 515 -21.15 27.52 6.89
C ALA A 515 -20.69 26.61 8.05
N GLY A 516 -20.04 25.48 7.76
CA GLY A 516 -19.59 24.52 8.77
C GLY A 516 -20.41 23.23 8.86
N LYS A 517 -21.38 22.99 7.97
CA LYS A 517 -22.27 21.80 7.95
C LYS A 517 -21.51 20.47 7.97
N SER A 518 -20.59 20.26 7.02
CA SER A 518 -19.79 19.04 6.96
C SER A 518 -18.86 18.92 8.17
N THR A 519 -18.35 20.04 8.70
CA THR A 519 -17.57 20.03 9.96
C THR A 519 -18.41 19.57 11.14
N LEU A 520 -19.66 20.03 11.23
CA LEU A 520 -20.62 19.61 12.27
C LEU A 520 -20.91 18.11 12.14
N LEU A 521 -21.30 17.65 10.95
CA LEU A 521 -21.55 16.22 10.71
C LEU A 521 -20.34 15.35 11.02
N ASN A 522 -19.15 15.72 10.56
CA ASN A 522 -17.93 14.96 10.80
C ASN A 522 -17.51 14.98 12.29
N SER A 523 -17.80 16.08 13.01
CA SER A 523 -17.57 16.13 14.46
C SER A 523 -18.53 15.20 15.19
N LEU A 524 -19.82 15.21 14.82
CA LEU A 524 -20.84 14.32 15.38
C LEU A 524 -20.53 12.85 15.09
N ALA A 525 -20.15 12.54 13.85
CA ALA A 525 -19.79 11.19 13.43
C ALA A 525 -18.53 10.65 14.14
N GLY A 526 -17.77 11.49 14.87
CA GLY A 526 -16.50 11.11 15.49
C GLY A 526 -15.32 11.06 14.51
N ALA A 527 -15.52 11.55 13.28
CA ALA A 527 -14.47 11.69 12.28
C ALA A 527 -13.49 12.80 12.60
N ILE A 528 -13.94 13.89 13.23
CA ILE A 528 -13.11 15.03 13.60
C ILE A 528 -13.29 15.28 15.09
N GLU A 529 -12.18 15.34 15.84
CA GLU A 529 -12.25 15.69 17.26
C GLU A 529 -12.64 17.17 17.40
N PRO A 530 -13.69 17.51 18.16
CA PRO A 530 -13.99 18.89 18.45
C PRO A 530 -12.88 19.52 19.29
N THR A 531 -12.72 20.84 19.18
CA THR A 531 -11.75 21.59 20.00
C THR A 531 -12.26 21.72 21.43
N THR A 532 -13.56 21.98 21.58
CA THR A 532 -14.30 21.99 22.85
C THR A 532 -15.69 21.41 22.64
N GLY A 533 -16.30 20.95 23.72
CA GLY A 533 -17.69 20.48 23.74
C GLY A 533 -17.83 19.09 24.34
N THR A 534 -19.03 18.82 24.84
CA THR A 534 -19.43 17.55 25.43
C THR A 534 -20.63 17.00 24.68
N MET A 535 -20.76 15.68 24.61
CA MET A 535 -21.97 15.01 24.15
C MET A 535 -22.47 14.02 25.19
N SER A 536 -23.77 13.82 25.27
CA SER A 536 -24.40 12.73 26.03
C SER A 536 -25.29 11.90 25.11
N ILE A 537 -25.28 10.57 25.29
CA ILE A 537 -26.06 9.61 24.50
C ILE A 537 -27.07 8.95 25.44
N PHE A 538 -28.36 8.93 25.09
CA PHE A 538 -29.46 8.39 25.90
C PHE A 538 -29.46 8.88 27.36
N GLU A 539 -29.21 10.18 27.59
CA GLU A 539 -29.10 10.79 28.93
C GLU A 539 -27.97 10.20 29.79
N GLY A 540 -26.97 9.57 29.15
CA GLY A 540 -25.77 9.05 29.81
C GLY A 540 -24.80 10.14 30.27
N THR A 541 -23.67 9.73 30.82
CA THR A 541 -22.62 10.67 31.27
C THR A 541 -22.06 11.47 30.08
N PRO A 542 -21.94 12.81 30.19
CA PRO A 542 -21.30 13.63 29.17
C PRO A 542 -19.87 13.16 28.89
N THR A 543 -19.53 13.00 27.61
CA THR A 543 -18.22 12.56 27.14
C THR A 543 -17.71 13.52 26.08
N ASN A 544 -16.38 13.65 26.02
CA ASN A 544 -15.71 14.39 24.95
C ASN A 544 -15.27 13.45 23.80
N HIS A 545 -15.53 12.15 23.94
CA HIS A 545 -15.10 11.13 22.97
C HIS A 545 -16.24 10.77 22.00
N PHE A 546 -16.38 11.57 20.96
CA PHE A 546 -17.43 11.38 19.94
C PHE A 546 -17.36 10.03 19.20
N SER A 547 -16.21 9.34 19.26
CA SER A 547 -16.05 7.96 18.77
C SER A 547 -16.98 6.92 19.42
N GLU A 548 -17.56 7.22 20.59
CA GLU A 548 -18.51 6.30 21.26
C GLU A 548 -19.83 6.17 20.48
N LEU A 549 -20.15 7.16 19.65
CA LEU A 549 -21.30 7.16 18.74
C LEU A 549 -21.18 6.06 17.67
N HIS A 550 -19.97 5.60 17.30
CA HIS A 550 -19.78 4.58 16.25
C HIS A 550 -20.53 3.27 16.54
N LYS A 551 -20.85 2.99 17.81
CA LYS A 551 -21.64 1.82 18.20
C LYS A 551 -23.10 1.90 17.73
N TYR A 552 -23.62 3.09 17.47
CA TYR A 552 -25.02 3.37 17.14
C TYR A 552 -25.23 4.00 15.75
N LEU A 553 -24.13 4.29 15.04
CA LEU A 553 -24.12 5.14 13.86
C LEU A 553 -24.10 4.33 12.55
N GLY A 554 -25.01 4.65 11.64
CA GLY A 554 -24.88 4.40 10.20
C GLY A 554 -24.45 5.68 9.47
N VAL A 555 -23.45 5.61 8.58
CA VAL A 555 -22.97 6.78 7.83
C VAL A 555 -23.15 6.58 6.34
N CYS A 556 -23.63 7.61 5.66
CA CYS A 556 -23.55 7.77 4.21
C CYS A 556 -22.74 9.05 3.92
N PHE A 557 -21.56 8.90 3.31
CA PHE A 557 -20.70 10.04 2.95
C PHE A 557 -21.23 10.78 1.73
N GLN A 558 -20.70 11.98 1.43
CA GLN A 558 -21.01 12.71 0.20
C GLN A 558 -20.60 11.90 -1.04
N GLU A 559 -19.41 11.29 -1.01
CA GLU A 559 -18.93 10.39 -2.05
C GLU A 559 -19.53 8.98 -1.92
N ASN A 560 -19.65 8.27 -3.05
CA ASN A 560 -20.15 6.90 -3.06
C ASN A 560 -19.06 5.90 -2.63
N VAL A 561 -18.94 5.69 -1.31
CA VAL A 561 -17.98 4.75 -0.71
C VAL A 561 -18.53 3.31 -0.78
N LEU A 562 -18.01 2.51 -1.71
CA LEU A 562 -18.43 1.13 -1.97
C LEU A 562 -17.23 0.25 -2.36
N ILE A 563 -17.36 -1.08 -2.23
CA ILE A 563 -16.37 -2.01 -2.76
C ILE A 563 -16.80 -2.42 -4.18
N GLY A 564 -16.19 -1.77 -5.18
CA GLY A 564 -16.57 -1.90 -6.59
C GLY A 564 -16.52 -3.33 -7.15
N GLN A 565 -15.53 -4.12 -6.74
CA GLN A 565 -15.30 -5.48 -7.24
C GLN A 565 -16.28 -6.53 -6.67
N LEU A 566 -16.99 -6.18 -5.60
CA LEU A 566 -18.02 -7.03 -5.00
C LEU A 566 -19.38 -6.75 -5.63
N THR A 567 -20.23 -7.78 -5.66
CA THR A 567 -21.64 -7.59 -6.07
C THR A 567 -22.42 -6.82 -5.01
N ILE A 568 -23.61 -6.33 -5.35
CA ILE A 568 -24.50 -5.68 -4.37
C ILE A 568 -24.75 -6.62 -3.18
N ARG A 569 -25.13 -7.87 -3.47
CA ARG A 569 -25.37 -8.91 -2.45
C ARG A 569 -24.14 -9.14 -1.58
N GLU A 570 -22.96 -9.20 -2.17
CA GLU A 570 -21.71 -9.39 -1.42
C GLU A 570 -21.34 -8.18 -0.55
N ASN A 571 -21.62 -6.95 -0.99
CA ASN A 571 -21.47 -5.76 -0.15
C ASN A 571 -22.37 -5.85 1.09
N PHE A 572 -23.64 -6.26 0.95
CA PHE A 572 -24.52 -6.50 2.09
C PHE A 572 -23.99 -7.60 3.03
N HIS A 573 -23.51 -8.73 2.49
CA HIS A 573 -22.88 -9.77 3.31
C HIS A 573 -21.63 -9.30 4.04
N PHE A 574 -20.81 -8.49 3.39
CA PHE A 574 -19.60 -7.95 3.97
C PHE A 574 -19.90 -7.00 5.14
N PHE A 575 -20.71 -5.95 4.90
CA PHE A 575 -21.05 -4.99 5.95
C PHE A 575 -21.99 -5.60 7.02
N GLY A 576 -22.84 -6.54 6.64
CA GLY A 576 -23.67 -7.31 7.58
C GLY A 576 -22.87 -8.17 8.55
N ALA A 577 -21.69 -8.67 8.14
CA ALA A 577 -20.79 -9.40 9.03
C ALA A 577 -20.19 -8.49 10.11
N PHE A 578 -19.81 -7.25 9.77
CA PHE A 578 -19.32 -6.26 10.74
C PHE A 578 -20.37 -5.85 11.75
N ARG A 579 -21.62 -5.71 11.28
CA ARG A 579 -22.78 -5.40 12.13
C ARG A 579 -23.31 -6.60 12.92
N GLY A 580 -22.76 -7.81 12.71
CA GLY A 580 -23.16 -9.02 13.43
C GLY A 580 -24.60 -9.46 13.15
N ILE A 581 -25.13 -9.14 11.96
CA ILE A 581 -26.49 -9.52 11.55
C ILE A 581 -26.53 -11.03 11.32
N ASP A 582 -27.56 -11.72 11.80
CA ASP A 582 -27.74 -13.13 11.44
C ASP A 582 -27.95 -13.30 9.93
N LYS A 583 -27.55 -14.44 9.38
CA LYS A 583 -27.62 -14.65 7.93
C LYS A 583 -29.07 -14.61 7.42
N ASN A 584 -30.02 -15.14 8.18
CA ASN A 584 -31.44 -15.16 7.76
C ASN A 584 -32.02 -13.74 7.70
N PHE A 585 -31.82 -12.95 8.75
CA PHE A 585 -32.25 -11.54 8.78
C PHE A 585 -31.52 -10.68 7.75
N LEU A 586 -30.28 -11.03 7.42
CA LEU A 586 -29.53 -10.33 6.40
C LEU A 586 -30.11 -10.59 5.01
N ASP A 587 -30.47 -11.83 4.69
CA ASP A 587 -31.09 -12.17 3.40
C ASP A 587 -32.46 -11.49 3.25
N GLU A 588 -33.25 -11.41 4.32
CA GLU A 588 -34.48 -10.61 4.37
C GLU A 588 -34.22 -9.12 4.16
N SER A 589 -33.16 -8.58 4.80
CA SER A 589 -32.75 -7.18 4.63
C SER A 589 -32.35 -6.87 3.19
N ILE A 590 -31.64 -7.80 2.54
CA ILE A 590 -31.22 -7.65 1.13
C ILE A 590 -32.44 -7.58 0.22
N SER A 591 -33.41 -8.49 0.39
CA SER A 591 -34.66 -8.47 -0.38
C SER A 591 -35.44 -7.17 -0.15
N PHE A 592 -35.57 -6.76 1.10
CA PHE A 592 -36.26 -5.54 1.49
C PHE A 592 -35.64 -4.27 0.88
N PHE A 593 -34.32 -4.09 0.99
CA PHE A 593 -33.63 -2.95 0.37
C PHE A 593 -33.60 -3.06 -1.16
N GLY A 594 -33.53 -4.28 -1.69
CA GLY A 594 -33.67 -4.56 -3.11
C GLY A 594 -34.99 -4.02 -3.67
N GLU A 595 -36.11 -4.33 -3.02
CA GLU A 595 -37.43 -3.87 -3.43
C GLU A 595 -37.63 -2.37 -3.17
N THR A 596 -37.30 -1.90 -1.96
CA THR A 596 -37.53 -0.51 -1.53
C THR A 596 -36.74 0.49 -2.38
N LEU A 597 -35.52 0.15 -2.77
CA LEU A 597 -34.64 1.03 -3.54
C LEU A 597 -34.55 0.65 -5.03
N GLN A 598 -35.37 -0.31 -5.48
CA GLN A 598 -35.40 -0.78 -6.87
C GLN A 598 -34.01 -1.28 -7.37
N LEU A 599 -33.35 -2.11 -6.54
CA LEU A 599 -32.06 -2.74 -6.83
C LEU A 599 -32.18 -4.26 -7.08
N THR A 600 -33.37 -4.85 -6.99
CA THR A 600 -33.60 -6.32 -7.05
C THR A 600 -32.95 -6.99 -8.27
N GLU A 601 -33.11 -6.43 -9.47
CA GLU A 601 -32.57 -7.00 -10.72
C GLU A 601 -31.04 -6.93 -10.83
N MET A 602 -30.41 -6.08 -10.00
CA MET A 602 -28.97 -5.81 -10.03
C MET A 602 -28.23 -6.42 -8.84
N LEU A 603 -28.90 -7.20 -7.98
CA LEU A 603 -28.32 -7.74 -6.75
C LEU A 603 -27.03 -8.54 -6.98
N ASP A 604 -26.92 -9.21 -8.11
CA ASP A 604 -25.77 -10.03 -8.48
C ASP A 604 -24.80 -9.31 -9.45
N GLN A 605 -25.07 -8.04 -9.78
CA GLN A 605 -24.14 -7.19 -10.52
C GLN A 605 -23.07 -6.58 -9.60
N ARG A 606 -21.86 -6.36 -10.15
CA ARG A 606 -20.76 -5.70 -9.45
C ARG A 606 -21.09 -4.22 -9.19
N ALA A 607 -20.72 -3.73 -8.02
CA ALA A 607 -20.99 -2.34 -7.63
C ALA A 607 -20.27 -1.32 -8.54
N GLU A 608 -19.14 -1.68 -9.15
CA GLU A 608 -18.43 -0.82 -10.11
C GLU A 608 -19.26 -0.49 -11.37
N ASN A 609 -20.10 -1.42 -11.82
CA ASN A 609 -20.91 -1.32 -13.04
C ASN A 609 -22.22 -0.51 -12.85
N LEU A 610 -22.54 -0.14 -11.61
CA LEU A 610 -23.74 0.64 -11.31
C LEU A 610 -23.59 2.11 -11.74
N SER A 611 -24.71 2.71 -12.14
CA SER A 611 -24.79 4.15 -12.38
C SER A 611 -24.56 4.95 -11.09
N GLY A 612 -24.24 6.25 -11.20
CA GLY A 612 -24.03 7.11 -10.01
C GLY A 612 -25.21 7.10 -9.04
N GLY A 613 -26.44 7.17 -9.55
CA GLY A 613 -27.66 7.10 -8.75
C GLY A 613 -27.89 5.73 -8.11
N GLN A 614 -27.62 4.64 -8.82
CA GLN A 614 -27.71 3.28 -8.27
C GLN A 614 -26.68 3.04 -7.16
N LYS A 615 -25.44 3.53 -7.35
CA LYS A 615 -24.40 3.52 -6.30
C LYS A 615 -24.88 4.28 -5.06
N ARG A 616 -25.51 5.45 -5.25
CA ARG A 616 -26.05 6.25 -4.14
C ARG A 616 -27.12 5.49 -3.36
N LYS A 617 -28.05 4.85 -4.05
CA LYS A 617 -29.08 4.00 -3.42
C LYS A 617 -28.44 2.87 -2.60
N LEU A 618 -27.40 2.21 -3.13
CA LEU A 618 -26.68 1.18 -2.39
C LEU A 618 -25.99 1.74 -1.12
N CYS A 619 -25.33 2.91 -1.20
CA CYS A 619 -24.72 3.56 -0.03
C CYS A 619 -25.75 3.81 1.08
N ILE A 620 -26.94 4.29 0.72
CA ILE A 620 -28.04 4.54 1.66
C ILE A 620 -28.56 3.22 2.24
N ALA A 621 -28.71 2.17 1.43
CA ALA A 621 -29.09 0.85 1.93
C ALA A 621 -28.09 0.29 2.95
N LEU A 622 -26.79 0.45 2.67
CA LEU A 622 -25.71 0.03 3.56
C LEU A 622 -25.64 0.85 4.84
N SER A 623 -25.95 2.16 4.79
CA SER A 623 -26.01 2.98 6.01
C SER A 623 -27.14 2.49 6.93
N LEU A 624 -28.29 2.11 6.39
CA LEU A 624 -29.48 1.60 7.09
C LEU A 624 -29.41 0.11 7.49
N LEU A 625 -28.43 -0.64 7.00
CA LEU A 625 -28.34 -2.10 7.16
C LEU A 625 -28.35 -2.59 8.63
N GLY A 626 -29.39 -3.28 9.06
CA GLY A 626 -29.45 -3.78 10.45
C GLY A 626 -29.98 -2.79 11.48
N ASN A 627 -30.60 -1.71 11.03
CA ASN A 627 -31.43 -0.78 11.81
C ASN A 627 -30.69 0.06 12.88
N PRO A 628 -29.84 1.02 12.45
CA PRO A 628 -29.11 1.89 13.37
C PRO A 628 -30.06 2.80 14.15
N PRO A 629 -29.76 3.11 15.42
CA PRO A 629 -30.48 4.15 16.16
C PRO A 629 -30.25 5.55 15.59
N LEU A 630 -29.04 5.81 15.03
CA LEU A 630 -28.69 7.07 14.40
C LEU A 630 -28.10 6.84 13.01
N VAL A 631 -28.57 7.61 12.03
CA VAL A 631 -28.02 7.66 10.68
C VAL A 631 -27.59 9.08 10.34
N ILE A 632 -26.37 9.24 9.87
CA ILE A 632 -25.87 10.50 9.31
C ILE A 632 -25.72 10.33 7.80
N MET A 633 -26.32 11.23 7.02
CA MET A 633 -26.17 11.28 5.57
C MET A 633 -25.69 12.65 5.12
N ASP A 634 -24.51 12.69 4.53
CA ASP A 634 -23.97 13.93 3.95
C ASP A 634 -24.40 14.05 2.49
N GLU A 635 -25.31 14.97 2.19
CA GLU A 635 -25.89 15.25 0.87
C GLU A 635 -26.40 14.00 0.11
N PRO A 636 -27.34 13.20 0.66
CA PRO A 636 -27.81 11.95 0.05
C PRO A 636 -28.37 12.10 -1.37
N THR A 637 -28.83 13.31 -1.73
CA THR A 637 -29.50 13.61 -2.98
C THR A 637 -28.63 14.35 -4.01
N ALA A 638 -27.34 14.53 -3.73
CA ALA A 638 -26.41 15.10 -4.69
C ALA A 638 -26.23 14.16 -5.90
N ALA A 639 -26.26 14.72 -7.11
CA ALA A 639 -26.00 14.01 -8.37
C ALA A 639 -26.90 12.78 -8.65
N VAL A 640 -28.12 12.75 -8.11
CA VAL A 640 -29.15 11.77 -8.46
C VAL A 640 -30.32 12.41 -9.22
N ASP A 641 -30.95 11.62 -10.09
CA ASP A 641 -32.14 12.02 -10.84
C ASP A 641 -33.35 12.23 -9.93
N VAL A 642 -34.34 12.98 -10.42
CA VAL A 642 -35.53 13.37 -9.64
C VAL A 642 -36.28 12.17 -9.07
N GLN A 643 -36.40 11.07 -9.83
CA GLN A 643 -37.12 9.88 -9.38
C GLN A 643 -36.37 9.16 -8.24
N ALA A 644 -35.05 8.96 -8.40
CA ALA A 644 -34.24 8.39 -7.33
C ALA A 644 -34.26 9.27 -6.07
N ARG A 645 -34.27 10.60 -6.24
CA ARG A 645 -34.34 11.55 -5.14
C ARG A 645 -35.61 11.42 -4.31
N GLN A 646 -36.77 11.40 -4.97
CA GLN A 646 -38.07 11.18 -4.33
C GLN A 646 -38.11 9.84 -3.58
N LEU A 647 -37.53 8.80 -4.18
CA LEU A 647 -37.45 7.48 -3.55
C LEU A 647 -36.59 7.49 -2.29
N ILE A 648 -35.45 8.18 -2.32
CA ILE A 648 -34.55 8.33 -1.17
C ILE A 648 -35.26 9.05 -0.02
N TRP A 649 -35.88 10.19 -0.29
CA TRP A 649 -36.61 10.95 0.71
C TRP A 649 -37.81 10.19 1.28
N LYS A 650 -38.55 9.47 0.43
CA LYS A 650 -39.62 8.58 0.87
C LYS A 650 -39.10 7.47 1.78
N THR A 651 -37.93 6.93 1.48
CA THR A 651 -37.29 5.91 2.33
C THR A 651 -36.91 6.51 3.67
N ILE A 652 -36.26 7.67 3.70
CA ILE A 652 -35.86 8.37 4.93
C ILE A 652 -37.08 8.72 5.79
N SER A 653 -38.15 9.27 5.20
CA SER A 653 -39.37 9.66 5.91
C SER A 653 -40.15 8.46 6.49
N SER A 654 -39.98 7.27 5.90
CA SER A 654 -40.62 6.04 6.36
C SER A 654 -39.97 5.42 7.61
N LEU A 655 -38.77 5.89 8.00
CA LEU A 655 -38.02 5.40 9.16
C LEU A 655 -38.50 6.08 10.44
N LYS A 656 -39.38 5.43 11.21
CA LYS A 656 -39.91 6.00 12.47
C LYS A 656 -39.04 5.75 13.71
N ASN A 657 -38.28 4.65 13.71
CA ASN A 657 -37.50 4.22 14.88
C ASN A 657 -36.01 4.60 14.77
N THR A 658 -35.61 5.27 13.69
CA THR A 658 -34.24 5.64 13.41
C THR A 658 -34.14 7.14 13.35
N THR A 659 -33.27 7.70 14.20
CA THR A 659 -32.95 9.12 14.18
C THR A 659 -32.08 9.39 12.95
N CYS A 660 -32.45 10.36 12.11
CA CYS A 660 -31.73 10.68 10.88
C CYS A 660 -31.22 12.12 10.93
N ILE A 661 -29.94 12.34 10.60
CA ILE A 661 -29.37 13.67 10.39
C ILE A 661 -28.89 13.73 8.94
N VAL A 662 -29.46 14.65 8.17
CA VAL A 662 -29.22 14.77 6.73
C VAL A 662 -28.76 16.19 6.42
N THR A 663 -27.67 16.36 5.66
CA THR A 663 -27.38 17.67 5.05
C THR A 663 -28.05 17.75 3.68
N SER A 664 -28.68 18.89 3.39
CA SER A 664 -29.26 19.17 2.09
C SER A 664 -29.02 20.62 1.69
N HIS A 665 -28.91 20.85 0.38
CA HIS A 665 -29.00 22.16 -0.24
C HIS A 665 -30.39 22.44 -0.82
N ALA A 666 -31.20 21.40 -1.03
CA ALA A 666 -32.56 21.52 -1.52
C ALA A 666 -33.50 21.75 -0.34
N LEU A 667 -34.06 22.97 -0.26
CA LEU A 667 -34.81 23.43 0.90
C LEU A 667 -36.26 22.96 0.88
N GLU A 668 -36.86 22.92 -0.30
CA GLU A 668 -38.22 22.40 -0.51
C GLU A 668 -38.35 20.94 -0.03
N GLU A 669 -37.34 20.13 -0.33
CA GLU A 669 -37.31 18.70 0.06
C GLU A 669 -37.07 18.53 1.56
N ALA A 670 -36.23 19.38 2.14
CA ALA A 670 -35.97 19.40 3.57
C ALA A 670 -37.24 19.75 4.36
N GLU A 671 -38.01 20.74 3.89
CA GLU A 671 -39.28 21.14 4.51
C GLU A 671 -40.32 20.03 4.49
N ALA A 672 -40.44 19.31 3.36
CA ALA A 672 -41.49 18.29 3.21
C ALA A 672 -41.27 17.03 4.07
N VAL A 673 -40.03 16.73 4.46
CA VAL A 673 -39.65 15.45 5.09
C VAL A 673 -39.12 15.59 6.50
N SER A 674 -38.55 16.73 6.86
CA SER A 674 -37.92 16.92 8.17
C SER A 674 -38.94 16.99 9.31
N SER A 675 -38.56 16.41 10.46
CA SER A 675 -39.18 16.71 11.74
C SER A 675 -38.68 18.05 12.29
N ARG A 676 -37.39 18.36 12.06
CA ARG A 676 -36.72 19.58 12.52
C ARG A 676 -35.69 20.06 11.51
N LEU A 677 -35.55 21.37 11.40
CA LEU A 677 -34.58 22.06 10.54
C LEU A 677 -33.50 22.71 11.38
N PHE A 678 -32.25 22.47 11.01
CA PHE A 678 -31.07 23.14 11.57
C PHE A 678 -30.50 24.10 10.54
N ILE A 679 -30.52 25.40 10.83
CA ILE A 679 -29.86 26.40 9.98
C ILE A 679 -28.51 26.73 10.58
N VAL A 680 -27.47 26.40 9.83
CA VAL A 680 -26.08 26.69 10.18
C VAL A 680 -25.58 27.82 9.29
N ALA A 681 -25.08 28.89 9.90
CA ALA A 681 -24.47 30.01 9.22
C ALA A 681 -23.24 30.49 10.00
N SER A 682 -22.15 30.78 9.28
CA SER A 682 -20.90 31.30 9.86
C SER A 682 -20.36 30.49 11.07
N GLY A 683 -20.53 29.16 11.05
CA GLY A 683 -20.08 28.27 12.13
C GLY A 683 -21.00 28.19 13.36
N HIS A 684 -22.16 28.84 13.34
CA HIS A 684 -23.13 28.85 14.42
C HIS A 684 -24.44 28.17 14.00
N LEU A 685 -25.12 27.51 14.95
CA LEU A 685 -26.49 27.04 14.78
C LEU A 685 -27.45 28.20 15.05
N LYS A 686 -28.00 28.80 14.00
CA LYS A 686 -28.86 29.99 14.08
C LYS A 686 -30.30 29.66 14.43
N PHE A 687 -30.77 28.53 13.95
CA PHE A 687 -32.13 28.10 14.16
C PHE A 687 -32.18 26.57 14.33
N SER A 688 -33.03 26.13 15.25
CA SER A 688 -33.38 24.74 15.47
C SER A 688 -34.86 24.66 15.83
N GLY A 689 -35.69 24.18 14.90
CA GLY A 689 -37.13 24.08 15.09
C GLY A 689 -37.85 23.46 13.89
N THR A 690 -39.16 23.43 13.91
CA THR A 690 -39.96 22.95 12.76
C THR A 690 -39.97 23.99 11.63
N SER A 691 -40.36 23.58 10.41
CA SER A 691 -40.56 24.50 9.29
C SER A 691 -41.60 25.59 9.61
N THR A 692 -42.64 25.27 10.38
CA THR A 692 -43.64 26.24 10.84
C THR A 692 -43.07 27.24 11.83
N GLN A 693 -42.26 26.79 12.80
CA GLN A 693 -41.56 27.68 13.73
C GLN A 693 -40.58 28.59 12.99
N LEU A 694 -39.88 28.06 11.97
CA LEU A 694 -38.97 28.83 11.14
C LEU A 694 -39.70 29.95 10.40
N ARG A 695 -40.82 29.62 9.74
CA ARG A 695 -41.63 30.61 9.01
C ARG A 695 -42.16 31.72 9.93
N ASN A 696 -42.57 31.37 11.14
CA ASN A 696 -43.07 32.33 12.13
C ASN A 696 -41.96 33.21 12.71
N GLU A 697 -40.82 32.63 13.09
CA GLU A 697 -39.71 33.36 13.72
C GLU A 697 -39.06 34.37 12.78
N PHE A 698 -38.89 33.98 11.51
CA PHE A 698 -38.30 34.83 10.49
C PHE A 698 -39.30 35.62 9.66
N LYS A 699 -40.59 35.60 10.06
CA LYS A 699 -41.68 36.33 9.42
C LYS A 699 -41.71 36.13 7.89
N CYS A 700 -41.50 34.89 7.43
CA CYS A 700 -41.63 34.57 6.01
C CYS A 700 -43.00 35.02 5.53
N GLY A 701 -43.03 35.81 4.47
CA GLY A 701 -44.24 36.47 4.04
C GLY A 701 -45.02 35.70 2.98
N TYR A 702 -46.23 36.15 2.72
CA TYR A 702 -46.90 35.91 1.47
C TYR A 702 -46.52 37.00 0.47
N LEU A 703 -46.22 36.56 -0.74
CA LEU A 703 -45.99 37.40 -1.90
C LEU A 703 -47.29 37.47 -2.70
N LEU A 704 -47.95 38.63 -2.65
CA LEU A 704 -49.11 38.93 -3.46
C LEU A 704 -48.65 39.70 -4.69
N ARG A 705 -48.67 39.04 -5.84
CA ARG A 705 -48.41 39.69 -7.13
C ARG A 705 -49.72 40.17 -7.73
N ILE A 706 -49.72 41.42 -8.20
CA ILE A 706 -50.93 42.08 -8.70
C ILE A 706 -50.65 42.59 -10.11
N GLU A 707 -51.48 42.17 -11.06
CA GLU A 707 -51.44 42.67 -12.43
C GLU A 707 -52.46 43.80 -12.59
N ARG A 708 -51.95 45.00 -12.90
CA ARG A 708 -52.71 46.23 -13.16
C ARG A 708 -52.20 46.86 -14.44
N GLU A 709 -53.02 47.70 -15.08
CA GLU A 709 -52.62 48.45 -16.29
C GLU A 709 -51.38 49.33 -16.06
N ASP A 710 -51.18 49.81 -14.83
CA ASP A 710 -50.07 50.70 -14.46
C ASP A 710 -48.78 49.96 -14.10
N GLY A 711 -48.79 48.62 -14.06
CA GLY A 711 -47.62 47.78 -13.71
C GLY A 711 -47.11 47.96 -12.27
N THR A 712 -47.87 48.62 -11.39
CA THR A 712 -47.51 48.89 -9.98
C THR A 712 -48.63 48.45 -9.04
N VAL A 713 -48.31 48.27 -7.75
CA VAL A 713 -49.30 47.87 -6.73
C VAL A 713 -50.32 48.97 -6.37
N GLY A 714 -49.96 50.25 -6.52
CA GLY A 714 -50.88 51.39 -6.36
C GLY A 714 -51.69 51.38 -5.04
N PRO A 715 -52.99 51.74 -5.03
CA PRO A 715 -53.84 51.73 -3.83
C PRO A 715 -54.02 50.37 -3.12
N VAL A 716 -53.57 49.26 -3.72
CA VAL A 716 -53.66 47.96 -3.06
C VAL A 716 -52.65 47.84 -1.91
N LEU A 717 -51.53 48.56 -1.97
CA LEU A 717 -50.58 48.64 -0.86
C LEU A 717 -51.20 49.31 0.36
N ASP A 718 -51.94 50.41 0.17
CA ASP A 718 -52.61 51.12 1.27
C ASP A 718 -53.69 50.24 1.92
N LEU A 719 -54.42 49.48 1.11
CA LEU A 719 -55.38 48.48 1.60
C LEU A 719 -54.65 47.39 2.39
N ALA A 720 -53.56 46.84 1.87
CA ALA A 720 -52.77 45.81 2.55
C ALA A 720 -52.20 46.32 3.89
N GLN A 721 -51.68 47.54 3.93
CA GLN A 721 -51.14 48.17 5.14
C GLN A 721 -52.20 48.47 6.20
N SER A 722 -53.47 48.64 5.81
CA SER A 722 -54.57 48.83 6.75
C SER A 722 -54.91 47.57 7.56
N PHE A 723 -54.66 46.38 6.98
CA PHE A 723 -54.85 45.09 7.65
C PHE A 723 -53.54 44.55 8.26
N VAL A 724 -52.45 44.64 7.50
CA VAL A 724 -51.11 44.16 7.89
C VAL A 724 -50.13 45.34 7.82
N PRO A 725 -49.85 46.03 8.95
CA PRO A 725 -49.03 47.24 8.97
C PRO A 725 -47.60 47.06 8.44
N GLU A 726 -47.09 45.82 8.49
CA GLU A 726 -45.75 45.46 8.01
C GLU A 726 -45.70 45.13 6.50
N ALA A 727 -46.81 45.26 5.77
CA ALA A 727 -46.86 45.03 4.32
C ALA A 727 -46.01 46.04 3.54
N LYS A 728 -45.13 45.54 2.68
CA LYS A 728 -44.19 46.33 1.88
C LYS A 728 -44.16 45.88 0.42
N ILE A 729 -43.71 46.75 -0.47
CA ILE A 729 -43.40 46.35 -1.85
C ILE A 729 -42.14 45.46 -1.81
N SER A 730 -42.14 44.38 -2.59
CA SER A 730 -40.97 43.50 -2.73
C SER A 730 -39.80 44.25 -3.38
N ASP A 731 -38.59 44.00 -2.90
CA ASP A 731 -37.35 44.60 -3.44
C ASP A 731 -37.07 44.14 -4.89
N GLU A 732 -37.59 42.98 -5.30
CA GLU A 732 -37.35 42.42 -6.63
C GLU A 732 -38.27 42.97 -7.72
N ARG A 733 -39.53 43.28 -7.36
CA ARG A 733 -40.55 43.69 -8.34
C ARG A 733 -41.53 44.73 -7.79
N PRO A 734 -41.83 45.79 -8.58
CA PRO A 734 -42.76 46.84 -8.19
C PRO A 734 -44.25 46.44 -8.28
N ASP A 735 -44.56 45.24 -8.78
CA ASP A 735 -45.92 44.68 -8.92
C ASP A 735 -46.28 43.69 -7.78
N THR A 736 -45.41 43.53 -6.79
CA THR A 736 -45.52 42.49 -5.76
C THR A 736 -45.49 43.08 -4.36
N ILE A 737 -46.45 42.70 -3.50
CA ILE A 737 -46.49 43.04 -2.06
C ILE A 737 -45.98 41.85 -1.26
N ALA A 738 -45.00 42.07 -0.40
CA ALA A 738 -44.58 41.15 0.65
C ALA A 738 -45.30 41.48 1.97
N MET A 739 -45.99 40.50 2.53
CA MET A 739 -46.74 40.62 3.79
C MET A 739 -46.30 39.50 4.73
N PRO A 740 -45.92 39.75 6.00
CA PRO A 740 -45.58 38.66 6.92
C PRO A 740 -46.76 37.71 7.14
N VAL A 741 -46.51 36.45 7.52
CA VAL A 741 -47.59 35.52 7.90
C VAL A 741 -48.37 36.09 9.09
N ASP A 742 -49.66 36.32 8.87
CA ASP A 742 -50.61 36.83 9.87
C ASP A 742 -51.99 36.20 9.63
N ASP A 743 -52.73 35.95 10.71
CA ASP A 743 -54.06 35.32 10.69
C ASP A 743 -55.11 36.22 10.02
N ILE A 744 -54.83 37.52 9.87
CA ILE A 744 -55.72 38.55 9.31
C ILE A 744 -55.73 38.54 7.76
N ILE A 745 -54.79 37.84 7.13
CA ILE A 745 -54.61 37.85 5.66
C ILE A 745 -55.84 37.33 4.88
N PRO A 746 -56.55 36.27 5.31
CA PRO A 746 -57.78 35.84 4.63
C PRO A 746 -58.85 36.93 4.61
N GLU A 747 -58.99 37.73 5.68
CA GLU A 747 -59.95 38.84 5.73
C GLU A 747 -59.58 39.94 4.73
N PHE A 748 -58.28 40.26 4.64
CA PHE A 748 -57.74 41.17 3.63
C PHE A 748 -58.04 40.68 2.20
N LEU A 749 -57.80 39.40 1.88
CA LEU A 749 -58.04 38.85 0.55
C LEU A 749 -59.51 38.95 0.14
N VAL A 750 -60.43 38.68 1.07
CA VAL A 750 -61.88 38.81 0.84
C VAL A 750 -62.27 40.26 0.58
N GLU A 751 -61.70 41.23 1.30
CA GLU A 751 -62.01 42.64 1.10
C GLU A 751 -61.39 43.20 -0.20
N MET A 752 -60.19 42.74 -0.56
CA MET A 752 -59.55 43.04 -1.84
C MET A 752 -60.42 42.54 -3.00
N GLU A 753 -60.97 41.33 -2.91
CA GLU A 753 -61.80 40.74 -3.96
C GLU A 753 -63.14 41.46 -4.14
N LYS A 754 -63.75 41.97 -3.06
CA LYS A 754 -64.93 42.85 -3.14
C LYS A 754 -64.64 44.18 -3.84
N GLN A 755 -63.42 44.68 -3.73
CA GLN A 755 -63.02 45.98 -4.27
C GLN A 755 -62.23 45.88 -5.57
N LYS A 756 -62.20 44.69 -6.20
CA LYS A 756 -61.37 44.39 -7.39
C LYS A 756 -61.53 45.41 -8.53
N ASP A 757 -62.77 45.77 -8.87
CA ASP A 757 -63.06 46.73 -9.96
C ASP A 757 -62.64 48.16 -9.60
N LYS A 758 -62.76 48.55 -8.32
CA LYS A 758 -62.35 49.88 -7.83
C LYS A 758 -60.84 50.01 -7.75
N LEU A 759 -60.16 48.92 -7.42
CA LEU A 759 -58.71 48.81 -7.33
C LEU A 759 -58.06 48.55 -8.69
N GLY A 760 -58.82 48.38 -9.78
CA GLY A 760 -58.26 48.19 -11.13
C GLY A 760 -57.38 46.95 -11.28
N ILE A 761 -57.71 45.86 -10.57
CA ILE A 761 -56.92 44.61 -10.58
C ILE A 761 -57.41 43.72 -11.73
N ILE A 762 -56.52 43.39 -12.67
CA ILE A 762 -56.79 42.48 -13.80
C ILE A 762 -56.71 41.04 -13.31
N SER A 763 -55.55 40.68 -12.75
CA SER A 763 -55.27 39.37 -12.17
C SER A 763 -54.41 39.51 -10.91
N TYR A 764 -54.45 38.51 -10.03
CA TYR A 764 -53.53 38.44 -8.90
C TYR A 764 -53.07 37.00 -8.71
N SER A 765 -51.84 36.82 -8.23
CA SER A 765 -51.33 35.52 -7.82
C SER A 765 -50.78 35.63 -6.41
N PHE A 766 -51.19 34.70 -5.56
CA PHE A 766 -50.75 34.62 -4.18
C PHE A 766 -49.78 33.45 -4.05
N THR A 767 -48.54 33.75 -3.69
CA THR A 767 -47.47 32.77 -3.54
C THR A 767 -46.87 32.87 -2.16
N VAL A 768 -46.53 31.75 -1.55
CA VAL A 768 -45.79 31.73 -0.30
C VAL A 768 -44.33 32.02 -0.63
N GLU A 769 -43.68 32.89 0.14
CA GLU A 769 -42.25 33.12 0.02
C GLU A 769 -41.49 31.80 0.25
N GLN A 770 -40.55 31.50 -0.65
CA GLN A 770 -39.73 30.31 -0.54
C GLN A 770 -38.73 30.51 0.61
N LEU A 771 -38.44 29.42 1.33
CA LEU A 771 -37.45 29.46 2.41
C LEU A 771 -36.05 29.82 1.88
N GLU A 772 -35.78 29.66 0.58
CA GLU A 772 -34.49 29.91 -0.04
C GLU A 772 -34.19 31.41 -0.05
N ASP A 773 -35.21 32.22 -0.38
CA ASP A 773 -35.17 33.68 -0.34
C ASP A 773 -34.92 34.18 1.10
N MET A 774 -35.52 33.50 2.08
CA MET A 774 -35.27 33.78 3.50
C MET A 774 -33.81 33.45 3.89
N LEU A 775 -33.28 32.33 3.42
CA LEU A 775 -31.91 31.93 3.73
C LEU A 775 -30.91 32.92 3.11
N LEU A 776 -31.20 33.42 1.91
CA LEU A 776 -30.46 34.52 1.29
C LEU A 776 -30.53 35.79 2.13
N LYS A 777 -31.72 36.18 2.61
CA LYS A 777 -31.87 37.33 3.52
C LYS A 777 -31.06 37.18 4.80
N LEU A 778 -31.02 35.97 5.38
CA LEU A 778 -30.18 35.69 6.55
C LEU A 778 -28.69 35.87 6.24
N ILE A 779 -28.22 35.36 5.10
CA ILE A 779 -26.83 35.49 4.69
C ILE A 779 -26.47 36.94 4.41
N ILE A 780 -27.30 37.68 3.68
CA ILE A 780 -27.08 39.10 3.35
C ILE A 780 -27.04 39.95 4.62
N ASN A 781 -27.96 39.71 5.56
CA ASN A 781 -27.94 40.39 6.85
C ASN A 781 -26.67 40.08 7.65
N GLU A 782 -26.10 38.88 7.52
CA GLU A 782 -24.80 38.55 8.11
C GLU A 782 -23.62 39.22 7.41
N GLU A 783 -23.59 39.26 6.08
CA GLU A 783 -22.55 39.98 5.34
C GLU A 783 -22.57 41.47 5.70
N ALA A 784 -23.76 42.07 5.80
CA ALA A 784 -23.94 43.45 6.25
C ALA A 784 -23.55 43.67 7.73
N ALA A 785 -23.73 42.66 8.59
CA ALA A 785 -23.34 42.74 10.01
C ALA A 785 -21.83 42.47 10.23
N ASN A 786 -21.18 41.74 9.31
CA ASN A 786 -19.77 41.37 9.36
C ASN A 786 -18.85 42.27 8.53
N GLU A 787 -19.39 43.22 7.75
CA GLU A 787 -18.57 44.30 7.19
C GLU A 787 -17.95 45.11 8.35
N PRO A 788 -16.62 45.15 8.48
CA PRO A 788 -16.01 46.05 9.43
C PRO A 788 -16.35 47.47 8.98
N ASN A 789 -16.91 48.29 9.88
CA ASN A 789 -17.00 49.73 9.67
C ASN A 789 -15.61 50.26 9.30
N ILE A 790 -15.33 50.40 8.01
CA ILE A 790 -14.16 51.13 7.49
C ILE A 790 -14.54 52.60 7.61
N TYR A 791 -14.24 53.17 8.78
CA TYR A 791 -14.08 54.61 8.98
C TYR A 791 -12.68 54.90 9.53
#